data_AF-A0A9N9QST1-F1
#
_entry.id   AF-A0A9N9QST1-F1
#
_cell.length_a   1.000
_cell.length_b   1.000
_cell.length_c   1.000
_cell.angle_alpha   90.00
_cell.angle_beta   90.00
_cell.angle_gamma   90.00
#
_symmetry.space_group_name_H-M   'P 1'
#
loop_
_entity.id
_entity.type
_entity.pdbx_description
1 polymer ?
#
loop_
_entity_poly.entity_id
_entity_poly.type
_entity_poly.pdbx_seq_one_letter_code
_entity_poly.pdbx_strand_id
1 'polypeptide(L)'
;MAVKKHELVHDNRNQLDLTALAQYIQLMNEQPHYLPPPNELVKNCQDIVKCLARATGNEEQLWELLQSIEEFIVRTVNTVHSSIRHEIITAILDKFYSLISDPQSDACPATSVVLIVLDNSDQEATLSAARWLVQQGDNGPAGAGLRASLSCLYRWMYEWHGTPALGDWVLAYIKALEENERFDILIEVSVDNLSRLFSAMDNPVALRQSVANVIFHILASLRESTEALDRISKHVGRVLVNLAADSGQWSRQLLQNVVDILSAMVDRLVENLKGEAQDMFKDKYANVILCLERHMASRGCRYLQLLPWRARNVCLTTVNTHAPMRKVGLLNLGNTCYMNSVMQALLVTRQFSTHVVLKMNAVPYWSKMGVMFAKMMHSITTKLNPDEFFKVVKPPFFTRDNQHDSSEFLGYLFELLQSYEHCSDRNFDYSRPPVLAGSSRMRAIAQANAQTSQSSSDIEHAGGDASPNRRSVSPRPGSSAAGSSSGAQKRSSTEQEVHLPPKKRLRMNEAAFLRRDSFIDSMFGGVLLTRVECTECHSSSLSRDVFRDLQLAFPEKPEGWQHNVQNLLEYYCSKERLTGENQYECRDCGGLRDAERSVLIETTPKYLILVLKNFKFEPKLQVQTKLMHSMFYNHTVTLPTVRSQADHAAYALYAAVIHAGTTLDSGHYYTLAKDNDLWHMYNDDVVSAADEAQLNGLNRSSTPYILFYRRTDIEEGTAPSMEELPPKLQETVMAHNKHYVDTVRKMRLTRP
;
A
#
# COMPACT_ATOMS: atom_id res chain seq x y z
N MET A 1 40.05 -33.96 -33.82
CA MET A 1 39.57 -33.31 -32.58
C MET A 1 38.05 -33.10 -32.60
N ALA A 2 37.45 -32.54 -33.67
CA ALA A 2 35.99 -32.52 -33.83
C ALA A 2 35.34 -33.93 -33.75
N VAL A 3 36.00 -34.94 -34.34
CA VAL A 3 35.58 -36.36 -34.26
C VAL A 3 35.64 -36.90 -32.81
N LYS A 4 36.73 -36.63 -32.06
CA LYS A 4 36.84 -37.03 -30.64
C LYS A 4 35.86 -36.29 -29.72
N LYS A 5 35.57 -35.00 -29.98
CA LYS A 5 34.51 -34.26 -29.27
C LYS A 5 33.14 -34.90 -29.51
N HIS A 6 32.86 -35.37 -30.73
CA HIS A 6 31.64 -36.12 -31.01
C HIS A 6 31.61 -37.52 -30.37
N GLU A 7 32.76 -38.19 -30.20
CA GLU A 7 32.85 -39.47 -29.48
C GLU A 7 32.67 -39.33 -27.95
N LEU A 8 33.05 -38.18 -27.38
CA LEU A 8 32.95 -37.87 -25.95
C LEU A 8 31.54 -37.43 -25.52
N VAL A 9 30.66 -37.07 -26.46
CA VAL A 9 29.29 -36.66 -26.16
C VAL A 9 28.37 -37.86 -26.33
N HIS A 10 28.06 -38.54 -25.23
CA HIS A 10 27.36 -39.83 -25.23
C HIS A 10 25.85 -39.76 -25.52
N ASP A 11 25.26 -38.60 -25.77
CA ASP A 11 23.80 -38.46 -25.90
C ASP A 11 23.37 -37.57 -27.07
N ASN A 12 22.21 -37.88 -27.66
CA ASN A 12 21.61 -37.22 -28.84
C ASN A 12 21.31 -35.72 -28.66
N ARG A 13 21.73 -35.12 -27.54
CA ARG A 13 21.52 -33.72 -27.13
C ARG A 13 22.76 -32.83 -27.23
N ASN A 14 23.92 -33.34 -27.68
CA ASN A 14 25.15 -32.54 -27.81
C ASN A 14 25.60 -31.85 -26.49
N GLN A 15 25.39 -32.47 -25.32
CA GLN A 15 25.80 -31.92 -24.01
C GLN A 15 27.03 -32.65 -23.49
N LEU A 16 28.10 -31.91 -23.15
CA LEU A 16 29.24 -32.47 -22.42
C LEU A 16 28.81 -32.74 -20.97
N ASP A 17 29.08 -33.94 -20.45
CA ASP A 17 29.05 -34.18 -19.00
C ASP A 17 30.41 -33.81 -18.38
N LEU A 18 30.49 -33.80 -17.05
CA LEU A 18 31.72 -33.42 -16.32
C LEU A 18 32.93 -34.29 -16.70
N THR A 19 32.72 -35.58 -16.94
CA THR A 19 33.77 -36.56 -17.27
C THR A 19 34.30 -36.33 -18.69
N ALA A 20 33.39 -36.15 -19.65
CA ALA A 20 33.69 -35.80 -21.02
C ALA A 20 34.36 -34.42 -21.12
N LEU A 21 33.95 -33.47 -20.28
CA LEU A 21 34.58 -32.15 -20.18
C LEU A 21 36.02 -32.26 -19.69
N ALA A 22 36.27 -33.04 -18.63
CA ALA A 22 37.62 -33.25 -18.11
C ALA A 22 38.55 -33.86 -19.18
N GLN A 23 38.09 -34.89 -19.89
CA GLN A 23 38.85 -35.53 -20.97
C GLN A 23 39.08 -34.59 -22.16
N TYR A 24 38.08 -33.77 -22.49
CA TYR A 24 38.19 -32.75 -23.54
C TYR A 24 39.24 -31.69 -23.19
N ILE A 25 39.19 -31.13 -21.98
CA ILE A 25 40.14 -30.12 -21.50
C ILE A 25 41.55 -30.70 -21.44
N GLN A 26 41.71 -31.92 -20.93
CA GLN A 26 43.00 -32.61 -20.90
C GLN A 26 43.59 -32.78 -22.30
N LEU A 27 42.81 -33.25 -23.27
CA LEU A 27 43.24 -33.39 -24.67
C LEU A 27 43.69 -32.04 -25.29
N MET A 28 42.98 -30.96 -24.95
CA MET A 28 43.32 -29.60 -25.40
C MET A 28 44.54 -29.03 -24.68
N ASN A 29 44.81 -29.43 -23.44
CA ASN A 29 46.02 -29.07 -22.70
C ASN A 29 47.26 -29.79 -23.27
N GLU A 30 47.12 -31.06 -23.68
CA GLU A 30 48.20 -31.86 -24.31
C GLU A 30 48.60 -31.39 -25.72
N GLN A 31 47.77 -30.58 -26.40
CA GLN A 31 48.00 -30.08 -27.77
C GLN A 31 47.95 -28.54 -27.85
N PRO A 32 48.93 -27.82 -27.26
CA PRO A 32 48.86 -26.35 -27.09
C PRO A 32 48.95 -25.53 -28.39
N HIS A 33 49.40 -26.13 -29.50
CA HIS A 33 49.58 -25.41 -30.78
C HIS A 33 48.39 -25.50 -31.73
N TYR A 34 47.30 -26.19 -31.35
CA TYR A 34 46.15 -26.39 -32.21
C TYR A 34 44.88 -25.87 -31.55
N LEU A 35 44.42 -24.69 -31.97
CA LEU A 35 43.11 -24.15 -31.57
C LEU A 35 42.06 -24.45 -32.65
N PRO A 36 40.83 -24.83 -32.26
CA PRO A 36 39.70 -24.94 -33.18
C PRO A 36 39.44 -23.64 -33.95
N PRO A 37 38.71 -23.69 -35.08
CA PRO A 37 38.24 -22.50 -35.77
C PRO A 37 37.50 -21.55 -34.81
N PRO A 38 37.54 -20.22 -35.03
CA PRO A 38 36.98 -19.22 -34.09
C PRO A 38 35.54 -19.50 -33.67
N ASN A 39 34.66 -19.85 -34.61
CA ASN A 39 33.25 -20.16 -34.33
C ASN A 39 33.07 -21.39 -33.44
N GLU A 40 33.90 -22.42 -33.63
CA GLU A 40 33.87 -23.61 -32.77
C GLU A 40 34.44 -23.29 -31.39
N LEU A 41 35.46 -22.43 -31.31
CA LEU A 41 36.09 -22.02 -30.06
C LEU A 41 35.12 -21.24 -29.17
N VAL A 42 34.39 -20.27 -29.73
CA VAL A 42 33.33 -19.54 -29.04
C VAL A 42 32.26 -20.50 -28.51
N LYS A 43 31.78 -21.42 -29.35
CA LYS A 43 30.79 -22.43 -28.95
C LYS A 43 31.32 -23.36 -27.86
N ASN A 44 32.58 -23.80 -27.93
CA ASN A 44 33.20 -24.64 -26.91
C ASN A 44 33.21 -23.92 -25.56
N CYS A 45 33.54 -22.63 -25.53
CA CYS A 45 33.52 -21.83 -24.31
C CYS A 45 32.10 -21.71 -23.72
N GLN A 46 31.07 -21.53 -24.55
CA GLN A 46 29.68 -21.53 -24.10
C GLN A 46 29.20 -22.90 -23.59
N ASP A 47 29.65 -23.99 -24.22
CA ASP A 47 29.33 -25.34 -23.78
C ASP A 47 29.99 -25.61 -22.41
N ILE A 48 31.24 -25.19 -22.19
CA ILE A 48 31.91 -25.25 -20.88
C ILE A 48 31.07 -24.58 -19.79
N VAL A 49 30.58 -23.34 -20.04
CA VAL A 49 29.71 -22.62 -19.09
C VAL A 49 28.45 -23.42 -18.75
N LYS A 50 27.78 -24.03 -19.74
CA LYS A 50 26.58 -24.86 -19.52
C LYS A 50 26.86 -26.12 -18.71
N CYS A 51 28.01 -26.76 -18.95
CA CYS A 51 28.40 -27.97 -18.25
C CYS A 51 28.72 -27.67 -16.79
N LEU A 52 29.44 -26.58 -16.54
CA LEU A 52 29.75 -26.11 -15.20
C LEU A 52 28.51 -25.77 -14.39
N ALA A 53 27.45 -25.25 -15.02
CA ALA A 53 26.19 -24.98 -14.36
C ALA A 53 25.60 -26.21 -13.65
N ARG A 54 25.88 -27.42 -14.14
CA ARG A 54 25.39 -28.69 -13.59
C ARG A 54 26.49 -29.49 -12.89
N ALA A 55 27.60 -28.85 -12.56
CA ALA A 55 28.73 -29.55 -11.95
C ALA A 55 28.35 -30.05 -10.55
N THR A 56 28.52 -31.35 -10.32
CA THR A 56 28.35 -32.02 -9.03
C THR A 56 29.46 -33.06 -8.86
N GLY A 57 30.01 -33.21 -7.66
CA GLY A 57 31.12 -34.14 -7.43
C GLY A 57 31.86 -33.90 -6.12
N ASN A 58 32.90 -34.69 -5.88
CA ASN A 58 33.84 -34.50 -4.76
C ASN A 58 34.58 -33.15 -4.93
N GLU A 59 34.68 -32.35 -3.86
CA GLU A 59 35.31 -31.01 -3.87
C GLU A 59 36.72 -31.02 -4.45
N GLU A 60 37.53 -32.03 -4.13
CA GLU A 60 38.92 -32.16 -4.59
C GLU A 60 39.01 -32.37 -6.11
N GLN A 61 38.18 -33.28 -6.64
CA GLN A 61 38.11 -33.57 -8.09
C GLN A 61 37.53 -32.39 -8.86
N LEU A 62 36.53 -31.71 -8.28
CA LEU A 62 35.93 -30.53 -8.88
C LEU A 62 36.96 -29.40 -8.93
N TRP A 63 37.78 -29.22 -7.90
CA TRP A 63 38.84 -28.23 -7.87
C TRP A 63 39.92 -28.47 -8.95
N GLU A 64 40.43 -29.69 -9.09
CA GLU A 64 41.40 -30.04 -10.15
C GLU A 64 40.85 -29.78 -11.56
N LEU A 65 39.57 -30.09 -11.78
CA LEU A 65 38.90 -29.83 -13.03
C LEU A 65 38.74 -28.32 -13.30
N LEU A 66 38.34 -27.55 -12.28
CA LEU A 66 38.18 -26.11 -12.40
C LEU A 66 39.51 -25.41 -12.68
N GLN A 67 40.60 -25.84 -12.05
CA GLN A 67 41.95 -25.35 -12.34
C GLN A 67 42.35 -25.65 -13.80
N SER A 68 42.07 -26.86 -14.28
CA SER A 68 42.34 -27.23 -15.68
C SER A 68 41.52 -26.40 -16.67
N ILE A 69 40.27 -26.08 -16.33
CA ILE A 69 39.38 -25.23 -17.13
C ILE A 69 39.88 -23.78 -17.13
N GLU A 70 40.26 -23.25 -15.97
CA GLU A 70 40.86 -21.91 -15.83
C GLU A 70 42.08 -21.78 -16.73
N GLU A 71 43.04 -22.69 -16.62
CA GLU A 71 44.26 -22.69 -17.45
C GLU A 71 43.92 -22.74 -18.95
N PHE A 72 42.94 -23.56 -19.33
CA PHE A 72 42.48 -23.65 -20.71
C PHE A 72 41.87 -22.33 -21.20
N ILE A 73 40.97 -21.71 -20.46
CA ILE A 73 40.29 -20.49 -20.92
C ILE A 73 41.27 -19.30 -20.95
N VAL A 74 42.10 -19.14 -19.92
CA VAL A 74 43.12 -18.08 -19.87
C VAL A 74 44.09 -18.20 -21.04
N ARG A 75 44.62 -19.41 -21.29
CA ARG A 75 45.48 -19.68 -22.44
C ARG A 75 44.79 -19.38 -23.76
N THR A 76 43.54 -19.80 -23.92
CA THR A 76 42.75 -19.59 -25.14
C THR A 76 42.60 -18.10 -25.44
N VAL A 77 42.13 -17.33 -24.45
CA VAL A 77 41.85 -15.89 -24.57
C VAL A 77 43.13 -15.09 -24.84
N ASN A 78 44.26 -15.50 -24.26
CA ASN A 78 45.55 -14.85 -24.47
C ASN A 78 46.19 -15.19 -25.83
N THR A 79 45.89 -16.35 -26.41
CA THR A 79 46.49 -16.81 -27.68
C THR A 79 45.76 -16.26 -28.92
N VAL A 80 44.47 -15.96 -28.82
CA VAL A 80 43.68 -15.47 -29.95
C VAL A 80 43.86 -13.96 -30.22
N HIS A 81 43.58 -13.56 -31.47
CA HIS A 81 43.55 -12.15 -31.89
C HIS A 81 42.48 -11.37 -31.11
N SER A 82 42.68 -10.05 -30.94
CA SER A 82 41.84 -9.18 -30.10
C SER A 82 40.34 -9.20 -30.45
N SER A 83 40.00 -9.32 -31.74
CA SER A 83 38.61 -9.45 -32.20
C SER A 83 37.94 -10.73 -31.69
N ILE A 84 38.58 -11.88 -31.90
CA ILE A 84 38.09 -13.19 -31.46
C ILE A 84 38.08 -13.26 -29.93
N ARG A 85 39.08 -12.65 -29.27
CA ARG A 85 39.13 -12.54 -27.81
C ARG A 85 37.87 -11.87 -27.26
N HIS A 86 37.47 -10.74 -27.85
CA HIS A 86 36.28 -10.02 -27.44
C HIS A 86 35.01 -10.86 -27.66
N GLU A 87 34.89 -11.55 -28.80
CA GLU A 87 33.77 -12.45 -29.09
C GLU A 87 33.66 -13.59 -28.07
N ILE A 88 34.78 -14.22 -27.70
CA ILE A 88 34.81 -15.29 -26.69
C ILE A 88 34.36 -14.76 -25.32
N ILE A 89 34.93 -13.65 -24.86
CA ILE A 89 34.60 -13.05 -23.55
C ILE A 89 33.12 -12.70 -23.49
N THR A 90 32.61 -12.00 -24.50
CA THR A 90 31.20 -11.61 -24.58
C THR A 90 30.27 -12.83 -24.60
N ALA A 91 30.61 -13.88 -25.36
CA ALA A 91 29.82 -15.09 -25.42
C ALA A 91 29.82 -15.89 -24.10
N ILE A 92 30.93 -15.91 -23.38
CA ILE A 92 31.02 -16.51 -22.04
C ILE A 92 30.15 -15.73 -21.06
N LEU A 93 30.28 -14.41 -21.03
CA LEU A 93 29.53 -13.55 -20.10
C LEU A 93 28.04 -13.55 -20.35
N ASP A 94 27.61 -13.50 -21.62
CA ASP A 94 26.21 -13.63 -22.00
C ASP A 94 25.62 -14.95 -21.50
N LYS A 95 26.33 -16.06 -21.76
CA LYS A 95 25.87 -17.37 -21.32
C LYS A 95 25.86 -17.49 -19.80
N PHE A 96 26.89 -16.97 -19.13
CA PHE A 96 26.97 -16.93 -17.67
C PHE A 96 25.80 -16.13 -17.08
N TYR A 97 25.55 -14.92 -17.58
CA TYR A 97 24.47 -14.07 -17.10
C TYR A 97 23.10 -14.70 -17.31
N SER A 98 22.84 -15.31 -18.48
CA SER A 98 21.59 -16.02 -18.77
C SER A 98 21.26 -17.10 -17.74
N LEU A 99 22.28 -17.69 -17.10
CA LEU A 99 22.12 -18.72 -16.09
C LEU A 99 21.89 -18.13 -14.69
N ILE A 100 22.54 -17.03 -14.33
CA ILE A 100 22.37 -16.43 -12.99
C ILE A 100 21.16 -15.50 -12.90
N SER A 101 20.68 -14.96 -14.03
CA SER A 101 19.50 -14.08 -14.07
C SER A 101 18.16 -14.83 -14.06
N ASP A 102 18.16 -16.16 -14.21
CA ASP A 102 16.97 -16.99 -14.15
C ASP A 102 16.85 -17.64 -12.75
N PRO A 103 15.82 -17.29 -11.96
CA PRO A 103 15.59 -17.88 -10.64
C PRO A 103 15.39 -19.40 -10.63
N GLN A 104 15.02 -20.00 -11.77
CA GLN A 104 14.79 -21.44 -11.93
C GLN A 104 16.01 -22.17 -12.52
N SER A 105 17.12 -21.46 -12.72
CA SER A 105 18.34 -22.02 -13.30
C SER A 105 19.04 -23.00 -12.35
N ASP A 106 19.60 -24.06 -12.93
CA ASP A 106 20.41 -25.05 -12.22
C ASP A 106 21.80 -24.54 -11.80
N ALA A 107 22.12 -23.26 -12.08
CA ALA A 107 23.47 -22.72 -11.92
C ALA A 107 24.06 -22.95 -10.52
N CYS A 108 25.16 -23.68 -10.47
CA CYS A 108 25.92 -23.92 -9.24
C CYS A 108 27.17 -23.01 -9.14
N PRO A 109 27.74 -22.84 -7.94
CA PRO A 109 28.86 -21.91 -7.72
C PRO A 109 30.11 -22.19 -8.56
N ALA A 110 30.35 -23.44 -9.00
CA ALA A 110 31.47 -23.81 -9.87
C ALA A 110 31.47 -23.03 -11.20
N THR A 111 30.30 -22.58 -11.66
CA THR A 111 30.17 -21.73 -12.86
C THR A 111 30.94 -20.42 -12.72
N SER A 112 31.16 -19.92 -11.51
CA SER A 112 31.89 -18.66 -11.28
C SER A 112 33.35 -18.68 -11.74
N VAL A 113 33.96 -19.86 -11.97
CA VAL A 113 35.33 -19.97 -12.50
C VAL A 113 35.50 -19.22 -13.82
N VAL A 114 34.44 -19.09 -14.63
CA VAL A 114 34.52 -18.40 -15.94
C VAL A 114 34.71 -16.89 -15.80
N LEU A 115 34.54 -16.34 -14.60
CA LEU A 115 34.83 -14.94 -14.30
C LEU A 115 36.35 -14.66 -14.26
N ILE A 116 37.18 -15.69 -14.13
CA ILE A 116 38.64 -15.58 -14.13
C ILE A 116 39.22 -15.08 -15.45
N VAL A 117 38.47 -15.21 -16.54
CA VAL A 117 38.84 -14.68 -17.85
C VAL A 117 38.97 -13.16 -17.84
N LEU A 118 38.32 -12.53 -16.86
CA LEU A 118 38.34 -11.10 -16.63
C LEU A 118 39.35 -10.70 -15.55
N ASP A 119 39.96 -11.67 -14.86
CA ASP A 119 40.93 -11.47 -13.79
C ASP A 119 42.35 -11.29 -14.35
N ASN A 120 42.52 -10.30 -15.24
CA ASN A 120 43.82 -9.96 -15.81
C ASN A 120 44.63 -9.01 -14.90
N SER A 121 44.34 -8.97 -13.58
CA SER A 121 44.82 -7.92 -12.65
C SER A 121 44.29 -6.50 -12.94
N ASP A 122 43.45 -6.33 -13.97
CA ASP A 122 42.92 -5.04 -14.41
C ASP A 122 41.49 -4.81 -13.88
N GLN A 123 41.39 -4.01 -12.82
CA GLN A 123 40.10 -3.64 -12.21
C GLN A 123 39.16 -2.93 -13.19
N GLU A 124 39.67 -2.24 -14.21
CA GLU A 124 38.85 -1.52 -15.19
C GLU A 124 38.20 -2.50 -16.18
N ALA A 125 38.91 -3.57 -16.55
CA ALA A 125 38.37 -4.63 -17.40
C ALA A 125 37.22 -5.38 -16.70
N THR A 126 37.39 -5.72 -15.42
CA THR A 126 36.34 -6.36 -14.62
C THR A 126 35.11 -5.46 -14.48
N LEU A 127 35.31 -4.17 -14.19
CA LEU A 127 34.21 -3.20 -14.09
C LEU A 127 33.51 -2.98 -15.43
N SER A 128 34.26 -2.91 -16.54
CA SER A 128 33.70 -2.79 -17.88
C SER A 128 32.82 -4.00 -18.27
N ALA A 129 33.24 -5.21 -17.91
CA ALA A 129 32.43 -6.41 -18.10
C ALA A 129 31.15 -6.40 -17.24
N ALA A 130 31.25 -5.96 -15.98
CA ALA A 130 30.10 -5.81 -15.09
C ALA A 130 29.10 -4.76 -15.64
N ARG A 131 29.58 -3.61 -16.11
CA ARG A 131 28.75 -2.58 -16.79
C ARG A 131 28.00 -3.16 -17.97
N TRP A 132 28.70 -3.93 -18.82
CA TRP A 132 28.09 -4.57 -19.98
C TRP A 132 26.92 -5.48 -19.58
N LEU A 133 27.09 -6.31 -18.54
CA LEU A 133 26.05 -7.21 -18.06
C LEU A 133 24.84 -6.49 -17.44
N VAL A 134 25.09 -5.43 -16.66
CA VAL A 134 23.99 -4.61 -16.11
C VAL A 134 23.17 -3.98 -17.23
N GLN A 135 23.82 -3.51 -18.31
CA GLN A 135 23.13 -2.97 -19.49
C GLN A 135 22.32 -4.02 -20.25
N GLN A 136 22.79 -5.28 -20.35
CA GLN A 136 22.02 -6.36 -20.97
C GLN A 136 20.82 -6.81 -20.11
N GLY A 137 20.91 -6.66 -18.79
CA GLY A 137 19.95 -7.16 -17.81
C GLY A 137 18.67 -6.35 -17.61
N ASP A 138 18.53 -5.20 -18.26
CA ASP A 138 17.39 -4.29 -18.07
C ASP A 138 16.12 -4.70 -18.87
N ASN A 139 16.16 -5.83 -19.56
CA ASN A 139 15.13 -6.29 -20.50
C ASN A 139 13.93 -7.04 -19.86
N GLY A 140 13.76 -6.98 -18.53
CA GLY A 140 12.69 -7.69 -17.80
C GLY A 140 11.83 -6.78 -16.90
N PRO A 141 10.58 -7.15 -16.59
CA PRO A 141 9.69 -6.33 -15.77
C PRO A 141 10.35 -5.99 -14.42
N ALA A 142 10.40 -4.70 -14.12
CA ALA A 142 10.99 -4.12 -12.91
C ALA A 142 12.46 -4.50 -12.62
N GLY A 143 13.23 -5.11 -13.54
CA GLY A 143 14.61 -5.56 -13.28
C GLY A 143 14.72 -6.88 -12.53
N ALA A 144 13.77 -7.80 -12.71
CA ALA A 144 13.77 -9.12 -12.08
C ALA A 144 15.06 -9.94 -12.33
N GLY A 145 15.63 -9.88 -13.53
CA GLY A 145 16.87 -10.58 -13.88
C GLY A 145 18.09 -10.09 -13.09
N LEU A 146 18.20 -8.77 -12.88
CA LEU A 146 19.25 -8.15 -12.08
C LEU A 146 19.13 -8.48 -10.58
N ARG A 147 17.90 -8.65 -10.07
CA ARG A 147 17.67 -9.13 -8.70
C ARG A 147 18.12 -10.57 -8.52
N ALA A 148 17.73 -11.43 -9.46
CA ALA A 148 18.08 -12.85 -9.45
C ALA A 148 19.60 -13.05 -9.54
N SER A 149 20.27 -12.34 -10.46
CA SER A 149 21.72 -12.41 -10.64
C SER A 149 22.48 -11.98 -9.39
N LEU A 150 22.15 -10.82 -8.81
CA LEU A 150 22.81 -10.31 -7.60
C LEU A 150 22.59 -11.25 -6.40
N SER A 151 21.37 -11.76 -6.22
CA SER A 151 21.05 -12.72 -5.15
C SER A 151 21.81 -14.03 -5.32
N CYS A 152 21.91 -14.53 -6.55
CA CYS A 152 22.69 -15.73 -6.87
C CYS A 152 24.19 -15.54 -6.56
N LEU A 153 24.76 -14.41 -6.97
CA LEU A 153 26.16 -14.07 -6.69
C LEU A 153 26.44 -13.96 -5.18
N TYR A 154 25.59 -13.28 -4.41
CA TYR A 154 25.71 -13.23 -2.95
C TYR A 154 25.63 -14.61 -2.29
N ARG A 155 24.74 -15.46 -2.80
CA ARG A 155 24.62 -16.84 -2.31
C ARG A 155 25.92 -17.62 -2.51
N TRP A 156 26.49 -17.54 -3.71
CA TRP A 156 27.72 -18.28 -4.03
C TRP A 156 28.91 -17.83 -3.18
N MET A 157 29.00 -16.54 -2.82
CA MET A 157 30.11 -16.03 -2.00
C MET A 157 30.28 -16.71 -0.64
N TYR A 158 29.21 -17.19 -0.01
CA TYR A 158 29.29 -17.90 1.27
C TYR A 158 29.13 -19.43 1.15
N GLU A 159 28.74 -19.92 -0.03
CA GLU A 159 28.62 -21.37 -0.33
C GLU A 159 29.86 -21.93 -1.03
N TRP A 160 30.78 -21.06 -1.49
CA TRP A 160 31.86 -21.45 -2.39
C TRP A 160 33.16 -20.71 -2.11
N HIS A 161 34.25 -21.47 -1.99
CA HIS A 161 35.63 -20.94 -1.91
C HIS A 161 36.45 -21.27 -3.15
N GLY A 162 35.84 -21.92 -4.14
CA GLY A 162 36.54 -22.45 -5.29
C GLY A 162 36.88 -21.42 -6.38
N THR A 163 36.61 -20.13 -6.13
CA THR A 163 36.85 -19.05 -7.10
C THR A 163 37.26 -17.79 -6.34
N PRO A 164 38.58 -17.55 -6.17
CA PRO A 164 39.10 -16.43 -5.39
C PRO A 164 38.63 -15.05 -5.90
N ALA A 165 38.52 -14.89 -7.22
CA ALA A 165 38.10 -13.65 -7.87
C ALA A 165 36.62 -13.30 -7.69
N LEU A 166 35.79 -14.20 -7.15
CA LEU A 166 34.35 -14.00 -7.05
C LEU A 166 34.01 -12.73 -6.25
N GLY A 167 34.69 -12.48 -5.13
CA GLY A 167 34.46 -11.30 -4.31
C GLY A 167 34.70 -9.98 -5.04
N ASP A 168 35.83 -9.87 -5.76
CA ASP A 168 36.16 -8.68 -6.55
C ASP A 168 35.16 -8.47 -7.69
N TRP A 169 34.68 -9.56 -8.27
CA TRP A 169 33.70 -9.52 -9.33
C TRP A 169 32.32 -9.07 -8.84
N VAL A 170 31.85 -9.58 -7.70
CA VAL A 170 30.61 -9.11 -7.07
C VAL A 170 30.72 -7.64 -6.70
N LEU A 171 31.88 -7.19 -6.20
CA LEU A 171 32.10 -5.77 -5.92
C LEU A 171 32.05 -4.91 -7.19
N ALA A 172 32.62 -5.37 -8.31
CA ALA A 172 32.52 -4.69 -9.60
C ALA A 172 31.07 -4.64 -10.10
N TYR A 173 30.30 -5.72 -9.90
CA TYR A 173 28.87 -5.76 -10.23
C TYR A 173 28.04 -4.78 -9.40
N ILE A 174 28.31 -4.67 -8.10
CA ILE A 174 27.70 -3.66 -7.23
C ILE A 174 28.01 -2.24 -7.75
N LYS A 175 29.27 -1.94 -8.05
CA LYS A 175 29.67 -0.63 -8.60
C LYS A 175 28.99 -0.31 -9.92
N ALA A 176 28.86 -1.29 -10.82
CA ALA A 176 28.12 -1.11 -12.05
C ALA A 176 26.64 -0.79 -11.80
N LEU A 177 26.00 -1.42 -10.81
CA LEU A 177 24.62 -1.07 -10.41
C LEU A 177 24.52 0.34 -9.77
N GLU A 178 25.53 0.76 -9.00
CA GLU A 178 25.62 2.12 -8.44
C GLU A 178 25.73 3.18 -9.54
N GLU A 179 26.58 2.94 -10.55
CA GLU A 179 26.74 3.83 -11.71
C GLU A 179 25.45 3.96 -12.53
N ASN A 180 24.62 2.91 -12.55
CA ASN A 180 23.30 2.90 -13.21
C ASN A 180 22.16 3.34 -12.28
N GLU A 181 22.46 3.87 -11.09
CA GLU A 181 21.50 4.33 -10.09
C GLU A 181 20.44 3.28 -9.68
N ARG A 182 20.76 1.98 -9.80
CA ARG A 182 19.87 0.84 -9.43
C ARG A 182 19.93 0.54 -7.94
N PHE A 183 19.78 1.59 -7.13
CA PHE A 183 19.87 1.50 -5.67
C PHE A 183 18.73 0.67 -5.07
N ASP A 184 17.54 0.64 -5.69
CA ASP A 184 16.40 -0.18 -5.26
C ASP A 184 16.79 -1.67 -5.17
N ILE A 185 17.40 -2.20 -6.24
CA ILE A 185 17.90 -3.58 -6.32
C ILE A 185 19.02 -3.80 -5.31
N LEU A 186 19.98 -2.88 -5.24
CA LEU A 186 21.12 -2.97 -4.32
C LEU A 186 20.66 -3.09 -2.87
N ILE A 187 19.69 -2.28 -2.43
CA ILE A 187 19.20 -2.28 -1.05
C ILE A 187 18.42 -3.56 -0.76
N GLU A 188 17.41 -3.85 -1.59
CA GLU A 188 16.51 -4.99 -1.41
C GLU A 188 17.29 -6.31 -1.30
N VAL A 189 18.09 -6.61 -2.32
CA VAL A 189 18.81 -7.89 -2.42
C VAL A 189 19.93 -7.98 -1.39
N SER A 190 20.62 -6.87 -1.08
CA SER A 190 21.69 -6.88 -0.08
C SER A 190 21.15 -7.09 1.32
N VAL A 191 20.06 -6.44 1.71
CA VAL A 191 19.46 -6.61 3.04
C VAL A 191 18.97 -8.05 3.24
N ASP A 192 18.35 -8.66 2.23
CA ASP A 192 17.86 -10.04 2.31
C ASP A 192 18.97 -11.07 2.49
N ASN A 193 20.13 -10.84 1.87
CA ASN A 193 21.28 -11.74 1.95
C ASN A 193 22.27 -11.40 3.09
N LEU A 194 22.14 -10.22 3.71
CA LEU A 194 23.14 -9.65 4.62
C LEU A 194 23.45 -10.55 5.82
N SER A 195 22.43 -11.19 6.41
CA SER A 195 22.62 -12.07 7.58
C SER A 195 23.55 -13.25 7.26
N ARG A 196 23.41 -13.85 6.07
CA ARG A 196 24.22 -14.99 5.64
C ARG A 196 25.64 -14.56 5.27
N LEU A 197 25.76 -13.51 4.46
CA LEU A 197 27.04 -12.89 4.09
C LEU A 197 27.84 -12.53 5.35
N PHE A 198 27.24 -11.81 6.29
CA PHE A 198 27.91 -11.40 7.52
C PHE A 198 28.35 -12.60 8.38
N SER A 199 27.50 -13.63 8.48
CA SER A 199 27.85 -14.86 9.21
C SER A 199 28.99 -15.65 8.55
N ALA A 200 29.22 -15.47 7.24
CA ALA A 200 30.32 -16.13 6.53
C ALA A 200 31.70 -15.66 7.01
N MET A 201 31.78 -14.52 7.69
CA MET A 201 33.02 -14.07 8.34
C MET A 201 33.44 -14.96 9.53
N ASP A 202 32.57 -15.86 10.01
CA ASP A 202 32.93 -16.87 11.01
C ASP A 202 33.77 -18.03 10.42
N ASN A 203 33.74 -18.24 9.09
CA ASN A 203 34.37 -19.38 8.41
C ASN A 203 35.90 -19.26 8.31
N PRO A 204 36.64 -20.30 7.85
CA PRO A 204 38.11 -20.26 7.69
C PRO A 204 38.63 -19.07 6.86
N VAL A 205 39.89 -18.68 7.10
CA VAL A 205 40.52 -17.43 6.58
C VAL A 205 40.34 -17.22 5.06
N ALA A 206 40.38 -18.28 4.25
CA ALA A 206 40.22 -18.19 2.79
C ALA A 206 38.82 -17.69 2.37
N LEU A 207 37.75 -18.13 3.03
CA LEU A 207 36.37 -17.66 2.78
C LEU A 207 36.20 -16.20 3.19
N ARG A 208 36.88 -15.78 4.27
CA ARG A 208 36.80 -14.40 4.76
C ARG A 208 37.35 -13.40 3.75
N GLN A 209 38.42 -13.76 3.04
CA GLN A 209 39.06 -12.87 2.06
C GLN A 209 38.14 -12.51 0.89
N SER A 210 37.39 -13.49 0.38
CA SER A 210 36.45 -13.29 -0.73
C SER A 210 35.25 -12.43 -0.33
N VAL A 211 34.73 -12.59 0.89
CA VAL A 211 33.50 -11.89 1.32
C VAL A 211 33.73 -10.53 1.96
N ALA A 212 34.92 -10.29 2.54
CA ALA A 212 35.21 -9.13 3.36
C ALA A 212 34.94 -7.79 2.66
N ASN A 213 35.54 -7.58 1.48
CA ASN A 213 35.45 -6.29 0.78
C ASN A 213 34.01 -5.94 0.38
N VAL A 214 33.24 -6.94 -0.04
CA VAL A 214 31.83 -6.80 -0.41
C VAL A 214 30.99 -6.47 0.82
N ILE A 215 31.19 -7.20 1.93
CA ILE A 215 30.48 -6.92 3.19
C ILE A 215 30.79 -5.50 3.68
N PHE A 216 32.06 -5.07 3.64
CA PHE A 216 32.46 -3.73 4.03
C PHE A 216 31.80 -2.66 3.18
N HIS A 217 31.75 -2.87 1.86
CA HIS A 217 31.07 -1.97 0.94
C HIS A 217 29.58 -1.90 1.24
N ILE A 218 28.89 -3.05 1.35
CA ILE A 218 27.46 -3.13 1.64
C ILE A 218 27.13 -2.48 2.99
N LEU A 219 27.85 -2.82 4.07
CA LEU A 219 27.59 -2.28 5.40
C LEU A 219 27.86 -0.77 5.47
N ALA A 220 28.92 -0.29 4.83
CA ALA A 220 29.21 1.14 4.77
C ALA A 220 28.14 1.90 3.96
N SER A 221 27.68 1.32 2.84
CA SER A 221 26.62 1.89 2.01
C SER A 221 25.23 1.81 2.66
N LEU A 222 24.97 0.82 3.51
CA LEU A 222 23.74 0.64 4.28
C LEU A 222 23.83 1.20 5.70
N ARG A 223 24.82 2.04 6.03
CA ARG A 223 25.04 2.55 7.40
C ARG A 223 23.88 3.36 8.00
N GLU A 224 22.94 3.81 7.17
CA GLU A 224 21.73 4.52 7.60
C GLU A 224 20.52 3.56 7.77
N SER A 225 20.68 2.26 7.51
CA SER A 225 19.61 1.26 7.54
C SER A 225 19.57 0.51 8.87
N THR A 226 18.53 0.74 9.67
CA THR A 226 18.26 -0.04 10.89
C THR A 226 17.97 -1.51 10.59
N GLU A 227 17.38 -1.81 9.43
CA GLU A 227 17.08 -3.19 9.02
C GLU A 227 18.38 -3.96 8.79
N ALA A 228 19.38 -3.35 8.13
CA ALA A 228 20.67 -3.97 7.95
C ALA A 228 21.33 -4.31 9.30
N LEU A 229 21.25 -3.41 10.29
CA LEU A 229 21.74 -3.65 11.66
C LEU A 229 20.97 -4.79 12.34
N ASP A 230 19.65 -4.87 12.17
CA ASP A 230 18.82 -5.94 12.70
C ASP A 230 19.23 -7.31 12.15
N ARG A 231 19.45 -7.41 10.84
CA ARG A 231 19.82 -8.67 10.16
C ARG A 231 21.14 -9.24 10.67
N ILE A 232 22.10 -8.39 11.05
CA ILE A 232 23.42 -8.83 11.51
C ILE A 232 23.56 -8.89 13.03
N SER A 233 22.71 -8.19 13.79
CA SER A 233 22.82 -8.00 15.25
C SER A 233 23.14 -9.28 16.05
N LYS A 234 22.45 -10.39 15.73
CA LYS A 234 22.63 -11.70 16.38
C LYS A 234 23.98 -12.38 16.09
N HIS A 235 24.67 -11.96 15.04
CA HIS A 235 25.94 -12.52 14.59
C HIS A 235 27.15 -11.69 15.03
N VAL A 236 26.97 -10.38 15.29
CA VAL A 236 28.07 -9.44 15.59
C VAL A 236 28.99 -9.96 16.70
N GLY A 237 28.45 -10.34 17.85
CA GLY A 237 29.26 -10.79 18.98
C GLY A 237 30.13 -12.00 18.66
N ARG A 238 29.57 -12.99 17.95
CA ARG A 238 30.30 -14.21 17.57
C ARG A 238 31.40 -13.90 16.55
N VAL A 239 31.08 -13.12 15.52
CA VAL A 239 32.04 -12.73 14.48
C VAL A 239 33.21 -11.95 15.09
N LEU A 240 32.95 -10.94 15.92
CA LEU A 240 34.02 -10.13 16.53
C LEU A 240 34.92 -10.97 17.43
N VAL A 241 34.37 -11.89 18.22
CA VAL A 241 35.15 -12.81 19.06
C VAL A 241 36.04 -13.73 18.21
N ASN A 242 35.49 -14.31 17.14
CA ASN A 242 36.24 -15.19 16.26
C ASN A 242 37.36 -14.45 15.51
N LEU A 243 37.10 -13.23 15.03
CA LEU A 243 38.11 -12.40 14.38
C LEU A 243 39.21 -11.94 15.34
N ALA A 244 38.86 -11.68 16.61
CA ALA A 244 39.81 -11.29 17.65
C ALA A 244 40.67 -12.46 18.16
N ALA A 245 40.18 -13.70 18.06
CA ALA A 245 40.93 -14.89 18.44
C ALA A 245 42.09 -15.21 17.48
N ASP A 246 42.04 -14.70 16.25
CA ASP A 246 43.09 -14.91 15.25
C ASP A 246 44.29 -13.98 15.46
N SER A 247 45.50 -14.54 15.44
CA SER A 247 46.75 -13.80 15.68
C SER A 247 47.32 -13.07 14.46
N GLY A 248 46.71 -13.19 13.27
CA GLY A 248 47.20 -12.64 12.01
C GLY A 248 46.96 -11.14 11.82
N GLN A 249 47.93 -10.42 11.23
CA GLN A 249 47.80 -8.98 10.91
C GLN A 249 46.58 -8.69 10.02
N TRP A 250 46.28 -9.59 9.07
CA TRP A 250 45.11 -9.48 8.20
C TRP A 250 43.78 -9.59 8.99
N SER A 251 43.65 -10.58 9.88
CA SER A 251 42.46 -10.74 10.73
C SER A 251 42.25 -9.54 11.67
N ARG A 252 43.34 -8.93 12.16
CA ARG A 252 43.27 -7.67 12.95
C ARG A 252 42.75 -6.49 12.12
N GLN A 253 43.23 -6.35 10.88
CA GLN A 253 42.74 -5.30 9.98
C GLN A 253 41.26 -5.52 9.62
N LEU A 254 40.86 -6.78 9.41
CA LEU A 254 39.48 -7.16 9.14
C LEU A 254 38.58 -6.81 10.33
N LEU A 255 38.98 -7.22 11.54
CA LEU A 255 38.31 -6.87 12.79
C LEU A 255 38.15 -5.36 12.91
N GLN A 256 39.22 -4.59 12.69
CA GLN A 256 39.17 -3.14 12.79
C GLN A 256 38.19 -2.52 11.79
N ASN A 257 38.15 -3.00 10.55
CA ASN A 257 37.19 -2.53 9.55
C ASN A 257 35.75 -2.84 9.96
N VAL A 258 35.45 -4.04 10.47
CA VAL A 258 34.11 -4.38 10.98
C VAL A 258 33.73 -3.46 12.13
N VAL A 259 34.62 -3.29 13.11
CA VAL A 259 34.38 -2.46 14.30
C VAL A 259 34.15 -1.01 13.89
N ASP A 260 34.97 -0.45 13.00
CA ASP A 260 34.85 0.93 12.54
C ASP A 260 33.54 1.17 11.77
N ILE A 261 33.17 0.27 10.85
CA ILE A 261 31.94 0.39 10.07
C ILE A 261 30.70 0.25 10.96
N LEU A 262 30.68 -0.75 11.84
CA LEU A 262 29.55 -0.96 12.75
C LEU A 262 29.44 0.17 13.79
N SER A 263 30.55 0.68 14.29
CA SER A 263 30.54 1.83 15.21
C SER A 263 30.02 3.08 14.51
N ALA A 264 30.47 3.35 13.29
CA ALA A 264 29.95 4.47 12.50
C ALA A 264 28.46 4.31 12.16
N MET A 265 28.00 3.09 11.88
CA MET A 265 26.59 2.77 11.66
C MET A 265 25.76 3.03 12.93
N VAL A 266 26.21 2.55 14.09
CA VAL A 266 25.57 2.81 15.39
C VAL A 266 25.55 4.30 15.69
N ASP A 267 26.69 5.00 15.58
CA ASP A 267 26.80 6.44 15.83
C ASP A 267 25.83 7.21 14.93
N ARG A 268 25.76 6.90 13.63
CA ARG A 268 24.84 7.56 12.68
C ARG A 268 23.37 7.30 12.99
N LEU A 269 23.02 6.06 13.33
CA LEU A 269 21.64 5.71 13.70
C LEU A 269 21.25 6.37 15.03
N VAL A 270 22.19 6.50 15.97
CA VAL A 270 21.98 7.17 17.27
C VAL A 270 21.91 8.69 17.12
N GLU A 271 22.74 9.32 16.29
CA GLU A 271 22.71 10.77 15.99
C GLU A 271 21.35 11.23 15.47
N ASN A 272 20.66 10.37 14.73
CA ASN A 272 19.34 10.63 14.17
C ASN A 272 18.20 10.45 15.19
N LEU A 273 18.48 9.98 16.40
CA LEU A 273 17.50 9.71 17.46
C LEU A 273 17.67 10.69 18.64
N LYS A 274 16.55 11.03 19.30
CA LYS A 274 16.53 11.91 20.48
C LYS A 274 15.60 11.35 21.56
N GLY A 275 15.91 11.65 22.83
CA GLY A 275 15.07 11.28 23.97
C GLY A 275 14.91 9.77 24.15
N GLU A 276 13.71 9.32 24.52
CA GLU A 276 13.41 7.90 24.81
C GLU A 276 13.72 6.95 23.64
N ALA A 277 13.64 7.41 22.39
CA ALA A 277 13.98 6.59 21.22
C ALA A 277 15.47 6.23 21.16
N GLN A 278 16.33 7.13 21.63
CA GLN A 278 17.77 6.88 21.73
C GLN A 278 18.07 5.81 22.79
N ASP A 279 17.37 5.87 23.92
CA ASP A 279 17.53 4.89 25.01
C ASP A 279 17.00 3.51 24.61
N MET A 280 15.83 3.45 23.95
CA MET A 280 15.30 2.21 23.38
C MET A 280 16.22 1.58 22.33
N PHE A 281 16.87 2.40 21.49
CA PHE A 281 17.87 1.91 20.54
C PHE A 281 19.07 1.31 21.26
N LYS A 282 19.61 2.03 22.25
CA LYS A 282 20.74 1.55 23.06
C LYS A 282 20.40 0.25 23.78
N ASP A 283 19.19 0.12 24.32
CA ASP A 283 18.72 -1.11 24.96
C ASP A 283 18.59 -2.27 23.97
N LYS A 284 17.97 -2.03 22.79
CA LYS A 284 17.79 -3.06 21.75
C LYS A 284 19.13 -3.61 21.25
N TYR A 285 20.11 -2.74 21.05
CA TYR A 285 21.43 -3.11 20.53
C TYR A 285 22.51 -3.16 21.60
N ALA A 286 22.14 -3.25 22.89
CA ALA A 286 23.10 -3.21 24.00
C ALA A 286 24.23 -4.22 23.84
N ASN A 287 23.92 -5.45 23.42
CA ASN A 287 24.93 -6.48 23.17
C ASN A 287 25.90 -6.10 22.04
N VAL A 288 25.39 -5.49 20.96
CA VAL A 288 26.22 -5.02 19.83
C VAL A 288 27.13 -3.89 20.30
N ILE A 289 26.57 -2.89 21.00
CA ILE A 289 27.31 -1.73 21.53
C ILE A 289 28.41 -2.20 22.48
N LEU A 290 28.09 -3.07 23.45
CA LEU A 290 29.06 -3.62 24.39
C LEU A 290 30.18 -4.41 23.69
N CYS A 291 29.86 -5.14 22.63
CA CYS A 291 30.87 -5.83 21.83
C CYS A 291 31.79 -4.84 21.10
N LEU A 292 31.26 -3.76 20.53
CA LEU A 292 32.06 -2.75 19.83
C LEU A 292 32.95 -1.95 20.79
N GLU A 293 32.44 -1.58 21.98
CA GLU A 293 33.19 -0.87 23.02
C GLU A 293 34.44 -1.65 23.48
N ARG A 294 34.39 -2.98 23.48
CA ARG A 294 35.54 -3.84 23.85
C ARG A 294 36.69 -3.81 22.85
N HIS A 295 36.43 -3.47 21.59
CA HIS A 295 37.42 -3.52 20.52
C HIS A 295 37.95 -2.15 20.09
N MET A 296 37.26 -1.06 20.44
CA MET A 296 37.60 0.35 20.16
C MET A 296 37.72 0.70 18.65
N ALA A 297 36.90 1.66 18.19
CA ALA A 297 36.96 2.15 16.82
C ALA A 297 38.15 3.09 16.58
N SER A 298 38.89 2.87 15.49
CA SER A 298 40.01 3.70 15.04
C SER A 298 39.54 4.93 14.25
N ARG A 299 38.31 4.88 13.71
CA ARG A 299 37.69 5.90 12.84
C ARG A 299 38.45 6.17 11.52
N GLY A 300 39.45 5.34 11.17
CA GLY A 300 40.27 5.45 9.96
C GLY A 300 39.81 4.57 8.78
N CYS A 301 38.63 3.96 8.85
CA CYS A 301 38.17 3.01 7.83
C CYS A 301 37.82 3.70 6.50
N ARG A 302 38.53 3.35 5.42
CA ARG A 302 38.35 3.92 4.07
C ARG A 302 36.92 3.79 3.53
N TYR A 303 36.21 2.72 3.90
CA TYR A 303 34.84 2.47 3.42
C TYR A 303 33.84 3.51 3.92
N LEU A 304 34.15 4.24 4.99
CA LEU A 304 33.31 5.33 5.51
C LEU A 304 33.29 6.57 4.59
N GLN A 305 34.18 6.64 3.59
CA GLN A 305 34.17 7.69 2.55
C GLN A 305 33.06 7.46 1.52
N LEU A 306 32.48 6.25 1.45
CA LEU A 306 31.39 5.93 0.53
C LEU A 306 30.12 6.71 0.89
N LEU A 307 29.39 7.16 -0.12
CA LEU A 307 28.04 7.71 0.09
C LEU A 307 27.08 6.57 0.46
N PRO A 308 26.13 6.78 1.39
CA PRO A 308 25.13 5.76 1.66
C PRO A 308 24.25 5.59 0.41
N TRP A 309 23.79 4.37 0.14
CA TRP A 309 22.83 4.16 -0.95
C TRP A 309 21.58 5.00 -0.68
N ARG A 310 21.08 5.67 -1.74
CA ARG A 310 19.96 6.63 -1.83
C ARG A 310 19.18 6.43 -3.11
N ALA A 311 18.14 5.61 -3.07
CA ALA A 311 17.28 5.38 -4.21
C ALA A 311 16.41 6.61 -4.50
N ARG A 312 16.45 7.09 -5.75
CA ARG A 312 15.81 8.35 -6.17
C ARG A 312 14.28 8.33 -6.14
N ASN A 313 13.66 7.16 -5.99
CA ASN A 313 12.22 6.98 -5.79
C ASN A 313 11.90 5.80 -4.84
N VAL A 314 12.89 5.37 -4.07
CA VAL A 314 12.68 4.49 -2.92
C VAL A 314 13.31 5.23 -1.77
N CYS A 315 12.47 5.71 -0.85
CA CYS A 315 12.93 6.13 0.46
C CYS A 315 13.86 5.03 0.98
N LEU A 316 15.19 5.24 1.00
CA LEU A 316 15.90 4.54 2.03
C LEU A 316 15.36 5.07 3.31
N THR A 317 15.20 4.12 4.20
CA THR A 317 14.96 4.25 5.61
C THR A 317 16.07 5.05 6.30
N THR A 318 16.46 6.22 5.78
CA THR A 318 16.70 7.39 6.62
C THR A 318 15.42 7.60 7.41
N VAL A 319 15.40 7.00 8.59
CA VAL A 319 14.39 7.22 9.61
C VAL A 319 12.98 7.08 9.03
N ASN A 320 12.57 5.84 8.79
CA ASN A 320 11.25 5.51 9.28
C ASN A 320 11.41 5.48 10.81
N THR A 321 11.23 6.62 11.47
CA THR A 321 10.91 6.70 12.92
C THR A 321 9.66 5.87 13.23
N HIS A 322 9.01 5.36 12.21
CA HIS A 322 8.05 4.29 12.30
C HIS A 322 8.68 2.98 11.78
N ALA A 323 8.95 2.02 12.67
CA ALA A 323 8.83 0.59 12.30
C ALA A 323 7.63 0.47 11.36
N PRO A 324 7.69 -0.21 10.17
CA PRO A 324 6.70 -0.08 9.11
C PRO A 324 5.32 0.00 9.75
N MET A 325 4.73 1.23 9.84
CA MET A 325 3.76 1.52 10.91
C MET A 325 2.79 0.38 10.94
N ARG A 326 2.90 -0.45 11.98
CA ARG A 326 2.19 -1.71 12.01
C ARG A 326 0.74 -1.32 11.98
N LYS A 327 0.09 -1.50 10.83
CA LYS A 327 -1.24 -0.94 10.63
C LYS A 327 -2.17 -1.62 11.63
N VAL A 328 -2.90 -0.81 12.37
CA VAL A 328 -3.66 -1.28 13.52
C VAL A 328 -5.08 -1.59 13.08
N GLY A 329 -5.49 -2.84 13.22
CA GLY A 329 -6.87 -3.27 13.02
C GLY A 329 -7.78 -2.87 14.19
N LEU A 330 -9.08 -3.02 14.00
CA LEU A 330 -10.10 -2.79 15.02
C LEU A 330 -10.82 -4.10 15.32
N LEU A 331 -10.83 -4.49 16.60
CA LEU A 331 -11.59 -5.66 17.04
C LEU A 331 -13.06 -5.50 16.67
N ASN A 332 -13.61 -6.54 16.06
CA ASN A 332 -15.06 -6.65 15.88
C ASN A 332 -15.70 -6.99 17.23
N LEU A 333 -16.68 -6.17 17.67
CA LEU A 333 -17.38 -6.35 18.94
C LEU A 333 -18.66 -7.19 18.81
N GLY A 334 -18.78 -7.96 17.73
CA GLY A 334 -19.96 -8.73 17.35
C GLY A 334 -20.27 -8.49 15.88
N ASN A 335 -21.01 -7.42 15.61
CA ASN A 335 -21.40 -7.00 14.26
C ASN A 335 -20.95 -5.57 13.92
N THR A 336 -19.79 -5.12 14.42
CA THR A 336 -19.35 -3.71 14.31
C THR A 336 -18.44 -3.40 13.12
N CYS A 337 -18.34 -4.29 12.14
CA CYS A 337 -17.50 -4.11 10.95
C CYS A 337 -17.91 -2.88 10.11
N TYR A 338 -19.18 -2.47 10.14
CA TYR A 338 -19.66 -1.25 9.50
C TYR A 338 -18.98 0.02 10.04
N MET A 339 -18.74 0.07 11.36
CA MET A 339 -18.02 1.18 11.98
C MET A 339 -16.53 1.04 11.72
N ASN A 340 -15.98 -0.17 11.88
CA ASN A 340 -14.54 -0.40 11.73
C ASN A 340 -14.04 0.03 10.34
N SER A 341 -14.76 -0.38 9.30
CA SER A 341 -14.44 -0.04 7.90
C SER A 341 -14.47 1.47 7.64
N VAL A 342 -15.50 2.17 8.11
CA VAL A 342 -15.63 3.65 8.01
C VAL A 342 -14.50 4.35 8.76
N MET A 343 -14.18 3.91 9.97
CA MET A 343 -13.12 4.51 10.78
C MET A 343 -11.75 4.38 10.13
N GLN A 344 -11.46 3.24 9.49
CA GLN A 344 -10.21 3.04 8.74
C GLN A 344 -10.15 3.95 7.50
N ALA A 345 -11.26 4.10 6.76
CA ALA A 345 -11.32 5.00 5.62
C ALA A 345 -11.12 6.48 6.03
N LEU A 346 -11.73 6.91 7.13
CA LEU A 346 -11.55 8.27 7.65
C LEU A 346 -10.15 8.52 8.24
N LEU A 347 -9.48 7.49 8.78
CA LEU A 347 -8.13 7.59 9.30
C LEU A 347 -7.12 7.93 8.18
N VAL A 348 -7.26 7.27 7.02
CA VAL A 348 -6.37 7.49 5.87
C VAL A 348 -6.64 8.79 5.13
N THR A 349 -7.75 9.49 5.42
CA THR A 349 -7.97 10.88 4.99
C THR A 349 -7.04 11.82 5.80
N ARG A 350 -5.78 11.99 5.41
CA ARG A 350 -4.73 12.55 6.30
C ARG A 350 -5.03 13.95 6.82
N GLN A 351 -5.49 14.87 5.97
CA GLN A 351 -5.80 16.22 6.45
C GLN A 351 -6.92 16.21 7.50
N PHE A 352 -7.89 15.31 7.36
CA PHE A 352 -8.98 15.15 8.33
C PHE A 352 -8.47 14.52 9.63
N SER A 353 -7.77 13.38 9.55
CA SER A 353 -7.29 12.67 10.74
C SER A 353 -6.24 13.47 11.53
N THR A 354 -5.33 14.17 10.85
CA THR A 354 -4.37 15.09 11.48
C THR A 354 -5.07 16.22 12.21
N HIS A 355 -6.09 16.85 11.60
CA HIS A 355 -6.84 17.91 12.27
C HIS A 355 -7.58 17.41 13.50
N VAL A 356 -8.23 16.25 13.43
CA VAL A 356 -8.95 15.63 14.56
C VAL A 356 -7.99 15.45 15.75
N VAL A 357 -6.81 14.87 15.51
CA VAL A 357 -5.85 14.55 16.57
C VAL A 357 -5.19 15.83 17.13
N LEU A 358 -4.78 16.77 16.28
CA LEU A 358 -4.03 17.95 16.71
C LEU A 358 -4.91 19.07 17.26
N LYS A 359 -6.10 19.28 16.70
CA LYS A 359 -6.94 20.47 16.99
C LYS A 359 -8.21 20.16 17.78
N MET A 360 -8.75 18.95 17.68
CA MET A 360 -10.07 18.63 18.25
C MET A 360 -10.01 17.77 19.53
N ASN A 361 -8.83 17.64 20.15
CA ASN A 361 -8.58 16.78 21.30
C ASN A 361 -9.35 17.16 22.59
N ALA A 362 -9.91 18.37 22.66
CA ALA A 362 -10.66 18.88 23.80
C ALA A 362 -12.17 19.03 23.54
N VAL A 363 -12.62 18.78 22.30
CA VAL A 363 -14.02 18.94 21.90
C VAL A 363 -14.77 17.62 22.13
N PRO A 364 -15.98 17.60 22.70
CA PRO A 364 -16.77 16.38 22.86
C PRO A 364 -16.97 15.62 21.55
N TYR A 365 -17.02 14.28 21.64
CA TYR A 365 -17.06 13.32 20.52
C TYR A 365 -15.83 13.34 19.61
N TRP A 366 -15.37 14.50 19.15
CA TRP A 366 -14.12 14.65 18.41
C TRP A 366 -12.91 14.16 19.19
N SER A 367 -12.83 14.48 20.48
CA SER A 367 -11.78 13.99 21.39
C SER A 367 -11.75 12.47 21.49
N LYS A 368 -12.92 11.81 21.49
CA LYS A 368 -13.01 10.34 21.46
C LYS A 368 -12.48 9.78 20.14
N MET A 369 -12.79 10.45 19.03
CA MET A 369 -12.25 10.09 17.71
C MET A 369 -10.75 10.33 17.62
N GLY A 370 -10.26 11.44 18.17
CA GLY A 370 -8.83 11.78 18.23
C GLY A 370 -8.03 10.79 19.06
N VAL A 371 -8.56 10.34 20.21
CA VAL A 371 -7.94 9.25 20.99
C VAL A 371 -7.87 7.96 20.17
N MET A 372 -8.94 7.62 19.45
CA MET A 372 -8.99 6.43 18.61
C MET A 372 -7.96 6.49 17.48
N PHE A 373 -7.93 7.59 16.73
CA PHE A 373 -6.98 7.83 15.65
C PHE A 373 -5.53 7.87 16.15
N ALA A 374 -5.24 8.54 17.26
CA ALA A 374 -3.90 8.56 17.85
C ALA A 374 -3.43 7.14 18.21
N LYS A 375 -4.30 6.30 18.79
CA LYS A 375 -3.96 4.90 19.05
C LYS A 375 -3.78 4.10 17.75
N MET A 376 -4.61 4.31 16.73
CA MET A 376 -4.46 3.61 15.45
C MET A 376 -3.17 4.00 14.71
N MET A 377 -2.71 5.25 14.86
CA MET A 377 -1.46 5.75 14.27
C MET A 377 -0.22 5.26 15.04
N HIS A 378 -0.26 5.21 16.38
CA HIS A 378 0.95 5.08 17.21
C HIS A 378 0.97 3.90 18.19
N SER A 379 -0.07 3.07 18.22
CA SER A 379 -0.05 1.89 19.08
C SER A 379 0.93 0.83 18.57
N ILE A 380 1.60 0.14 19.48
CA ILE A 380 2.44 -1.02 19.17
C ILE A 380 1.61 -2.32 19.00
N THR A 381 0.31 -2.27 19.32
CA THR A 381 -0.62 -3.40 19.15
C THR A 381 -0.96 -3.63 17.69
N THR A 382 -1.26 -4.87 17.29
CA THR A 382 -1.86 -5.14 15.96
C THR A 382 -3.31 -4.71 15.86
N LYS A 383 -4.01 -4.61 16.99
CA LYS A 383 -5.45 -4.41 17.04
C LYS A 383 -5.89 -3.64 18.27
N LEU A 384 -6.91 -2.81 18.09
CA LEU A 384 -7.50 -2.01 19.17
C LEU A 384 -8.92 -2.47 19.47
N ASN A 385 -9.31 -2.33 20.73
CA ASN A 385 -10.70 -2.50 21.14
C ASN A 385 -11.45 -1.16 20.97
N PRO A 386 -12.41 -1.04 20.05
CA PRO A 386 -13.16 0.20 19.82
C PRO A 386 -14.28 0.46 20.84
N ASP A 387 -14.45 -0.35 21.89
CA ASP A 387 -15.65 -0.35 22.71
C ASP A 387 -15.97 0.99 23.38
N GLU A 388 -14.96 1.64 23.97
CA GLU A 388 -15.13 2.94 24.62
C GLU A 388 -15.51 4.06 23.63
N PHE A 389 -15.10 3.93 22.38
CA PHE A 389 -15.52 4.82 21.31
C PHE A 389 -16.96 4.48 20.88
N PHE A 390 -17.23 3.22 20.58
CA PHE A 390 -18.52 2.71 20.11
C PHE A 390 -19.67 3.11 21.03
N LYS A 391 -19.53 2.92 22.35
CA LYS A 391 -20.56 3.26 23.36
C LYS A 391 -21.05 4.70 23.26
N VAL A 392 -20.19 5.62 22.84
CA VAL A 392 -20.43 7.07 22.87
C VAL A 392 -20.88 7.62 21.52
N VAL A 393 -20.36 7.09 20.41
CA VAL A 393 -20.59 7.67 19.08
C VAL A 393 -21.62 6.94 18.24
N LYS A 394 -22.08 5.77 18.68
CA LYS A 394 -23.09 5.01 17.93
C LYS A 394 -24.44 5.74 17.93
N PRO A 395 -25.24 5.60 16.87
CA PRO A 395 -26.67 5.91 16.94
C PRO A 395 -27.34 5.18 18.12
N PRO A 396 -28.37 5.77 18.77
CA PRO A 396 -29.03 5.14 19.91
C PRO A 396 -29.55 3.72 19.63
N PHE A 397 -30.04 3.50 18.41
CA PHE A 397 -30.60 2.23 17.94
C PHE A 397 -29.56 1.22 17.42
N PHE A 398 -28.29 1.62 17.30
CA PHE A 398 -27.23 0.69 16.91
C PHE A 398 -26.79 -0.12 18.13
N THR A 399 -26.78 -1.44 18.00
CA THR A 399 -26.36 -2.39 19.05
C THR A 399 -25.19 -3.23 18.56
N ARG A 400 -24.51 -3.92 19.48
CA ARG A 400 -23.37 -4.80 19.13
C ARG A 400 -23.79 -6.06 18.39
N ASP A 401 -25.01 -6.53 18.66
CA ASP A 401 -25.54 -7.80 18.18
C ASP A 401 -26.23 -7.68 16.82
N ASN A 402 -26.55 -6.47 16.38
CA ASN A 402 -27.21 -6.23 15.10
C ASN A 402 -26.22 -5.73 14.05
N GLN A 403 -26.40 -6.18 12.81
CA GLN A 403 -25.72 -5.60 11.66
C GLN A 403 -26.36 -4.26 11.29
N HIS A 404 -25.55 -3.33 10.80
CA HIS A 404 -26.00 -1.98 10.43
C HIS A 404 -25.29 -1.50 9.17
N ASP A 405 -25.84 -0.43 8.58
CA ASP A 405 -25.33 0.18 7.36
C ASP A 405 -24.15 1.13 7.63
N SER A 406 -23.05 0.94 6.90
CA SER A 406 -21.84 1.77 7.02
C SER A 406 -22.06 3.24 6.63
N SER A 407 -22.93 3.51 5.64
CA SER A 407 -23.22 4.87 5.18
C SER A 407 -24.12 5.62 6.17
N GLU A 408 -25.06 4.91 6.82
CA GLU A 408 -25.87 5.47 7.90
C GLU A 408 -25.01 5.83 9.11
N PHE A 409 -24.09 4.95 9.51
CA PHE A 409 -23.12 5.24 10.56
C PHE A 409 -22.28 6.49 10.24
N LEU A 410 -21.73 6.57 9.02
CA LEU A 410 -20.92 7.70 8.57
C LEU A 410 -21.71 9.02 8.60
N GLY A 411 -22.94 9.01 8.09
CA GLY A 411 -23.83 10.18 8.08
C GLY A 411 -24.14 10.66 9.50
N TYR A 412 -24.51 9.74 10.40
CA TYR A 412 -24.74 10.05 11.81
C TYR A 412 -23.48 10.60 12.49
N LEU A 413 -22.32 9.98 12.27
CA LEU A 413 -21.06 10.42 12.85
C LEU A 413 -20.74 11.86 12.41
N PHE A 414 -20.91 12.19 11.14
CA PHE A 414 -20.70 13.56 10.64
C PHE A 414 -21.69 14.57 11.23
N GLU A 415 -22.97 14.20 11.38
CA GLU A 415 -23.95 15.07 12.04
C GLU A 415 -23.61 15.29 13.52
N LEU A 416 -23.19 14.23 14.22
CA LEU A 416 -22.77 14.28 15.62
C LEU A 416 -21.55 15.18 15.79
N LEU A 417 -20.48 14.94 15.03
CA LEU A 417 -19.25 15.72 15.10
C LEU A 417 -19.52 17.20 14.80
N GLN A 418 -20.25 17.49 13.73
CA GLN A 418 -20.58 18.86 13.38
C GLN A 418 -21.43 19.56 14.45
N SER A 419 -22.40 18.87 15.06
CA SER A 419 -23.29 19.48 16.07
C SER A 419 -22.53 19.89 17.34
N TYR A 420 -21.42 19.23 17.65
CA TYR A 420 -20.62 19.48 18.85
C TYR A 420 -19.27 20.15 18.58
N GLU A 421 -18.99 20.54 17.34
CA GLU A 421 -17.70 21.08 16.91
C GLU A 421 -17.21 22.29 17.73
N HIS A 422 -18.15 23.14 18.15
CA HIS A 422 -17.89 24.34 18.94
C HIS A 422 -18.18 24.15 20.44
N CYS A 423 -18.46 22.93 20.88
CA CYS A 423 -18.72 22.62 22.29
C CYS A 423 -17.40 22.60 23.08
N SER A 424 -17.35 23.35 24.19
CA SER A 424 -16.15 23.48 25.04
C SER A 424 -16.35 22.94 26.46
N ASP A 425 -17.39 22.10 26.66
CA ASP A 425 -17.69 21.51 27.97
C ASP A 425 -16.64 20.46 28.37
N ARG A 426 -15.83 20.81 29.37
CA ARG A 426 -14.78 19.93 29.91
C ARG A 426 -15.32 18.74 30.70
N ASN A 427 -16.53 18.85 31.26
CA ASN A 427 -17.19 17.81 32.04
C ASN A 427 -18.41 17.25 31.30
N PHE A 428 -18.30 17.16 29.96
CA PHE A 428 -19.38 16.73 29.10
C PHE A 428 -19.92 15.35 29.50
N ASP A 429 -21.22 15.29 29.74
CA ASP A 429 -21.93 14.09 30.16
C ASP A 429 -22.34 13.24 28.95
N TYR A 430 -21.47 12.28 28.59
CA TYR A 430 -21.71 11.34 27.50
C TYR A 430 -22.88 10.37 27.74
N SER A 431 -23.47 10.33 28.94
CA SER A 431 -24.64 9.50 29.21
C SER A 431 -25.93 10.10 28.65
N ARG A 432 -25.93 11.40 28.35
CA ARG A 432 -27.08 12.10 27.78
C ARG A 432 -27.18 11.85 26.27
N PRO A 433 -28.39 11.59 25.74
CA PRO A 433 -28.59 11.50 24.30
C PRO A 433 -28.12 12.77 23.58
N PRO A 434 -27.38 12.65 22.45
CA PRO A 434 -26.95 13.81 21.69
C PRO A 434 -28.15 14.60 21.14
N VAL A 435 -28.13 15.91 21.33
CA VAL A 435 -29.05 16.83 20.63
C VAL A 435 -28.52 17.09 19.23
N LEU A 436 -29.16 16.51 18.20
CA LEU A 436 -28.80 16.69 16.79
C LEU A 436 -29.83 17.58 16.08
N ALA A 437 -29.35 18.58 15.36
CA ALA A 437 -30.18 19.60 14.72
C ALA A 437 -31.07 19.07 13.56
N GLY A 438 -30.83 17.85 13.05
CA GLY A 438 -31.52 17.28 11.88
C GLY A 438 -32.45 16.08 12.14
N SER A 439 -32.84 15.82 13.39
CA SER A 439 -33.55 14.58 13.81
C SER A 439 -34.90 14.25 13.15
N SER A 440 -35.42 15.05 12.21
CA SER A 440 -36.67 14.74 11.50
C SER A 440 -36.55 13.52 10.57
N ARG A 441 -35.36 13.25 10.00
CA ARG A 441 -35.17 12.16 9.03
C ARG A 441 -34.93 10.79 9.69
N MET A 442 -34.24 10.76 10.84
CA MET A 442 -34.01 9.52 11.62
C MET A 442 -35.19 9.12 12.51
N ARG A 443 -35.98 10.07 13.05
CA ARG A 443 -37.21 9.74 13.79
C ARG A 443 -38.23 8.98 12.93
N ALA A 444 -38.31 9.29 11.64
CA ALA A 444 -39.21 8.61 10.71
C ALA A 444 -38.82 7.14 10.48
N ILE A 445 -37.52 6.83 10.46
CA ILE A 445 -36.99 5.46 10.29
C ILE A 445 -37.18 4.64 11.58
N ALA A 446 -36.95 5.25 12.74
CA ALA A 446 -37.17 4.60 14.04
C ALA A 446 -38.65 4.24 14.27
N GLN A 447 -39.59 5.06 13.80
CA GLN A 447 -41.03 4.76 13.86
C GLN A 447 -41.45 3.66 12.89
N ALA A 448 -40.82 3.56 11.72
CA ALA A 448 -41.07 2.49 10.75
C ALA A 448 -40.60 1.11 11.26
N ASN A 449 -39.44 1.05 11.94
CA ASN A 449 -38.88 -0.21 12.44
C ASN A 449 -39.46 -0.68 13.80
N ALA A 450 -40.10 0.22 14.55
CA ALA A 450 -40.81 -0.15 15.78
C ALA A 450 -42.17 -0.81 15.50
N GLN A 451 -42.76 -0.60 14.32
CA GLN A 451 -44.05 -1.21 13.94
C GLN A 451 -43.91 -2.62 13.35
N THR A 452 -42.72 -3.04 12.92
CA THR A 452 -42.46 -4.39 12.39
C THR A 452 -42.12 -5.43 13.47
N SER A 453 -42.01 -5.03 14.73
CA SER A 453 -41.64 -5.93 15.85
C SER A 453 -42.77 -6.27 16.82
N GLN A 454 -44.02 -5.86 16.54
CA GLN A 454 -45.19 -6.21 17.35
C GLN A 454 -46.44 -6.49 16.50
N SER A 455 -46.43 -7.57 15.70
CA SER A 455 -47.66 -8.30 15.33
C SER A 455 -47.34 -9.66 14.70
N SER A 456 -47.12 -10.66 15.55
CA SER A 456 -47.26 -12.05 15.12
C SER A 456 -47.99 -12.85 16.21
N SER A 457 -49.31 -12.77 16.19
CA SER A 457 -50.17 -13.86 16.65
C SER A 457 -51.57 -13.67 16.09
N ASP A 458 -52.01 -14.68 15.36
CA ASP A 458 -53.39 -15.17 15.24
C ASP A 458 -54.28 -14.74 14.05
N ILE A 459 -54.68 -15.80 13.33
CA ILE A 459 -55.99 -16.09 12.68
C ILE A 459 -56.13 -15.94 11.15
N GLU A 460 -56.17 -17.13 10.53
CA GLU A 460 -57.09 -17.73 9.53
C GLU A 460 -57.73 -16.97 8.34
N HIS A 461 -57.98 -17.77 7.31
CA HIS A 461 -58.58 -17.55 5.99
C HIS A 461 -59.93 -16.79 5.93
N ALA A 462 -60.07 -15.96 4.88
CA ALA A 462 -61.25 -15.95 3.98
C ALA A 462 -60.92 -15.16 2.69
N GLY A 463 -61.38 -15.64 1.53
CA GLY A 463 -61.02 -15.14 0.20
C GLY A 463 -61.93 -14.04 -0.39
N GLY A 464 -61.66 -13.67 -1.65
CA GLY A 464 -62.58 -12.90 -2.50
C GLY A 464 -61.95 -11.89 -3.48
N ASP A 465 -61.90 -12.29 -4.76
CA ASP A 465 -62.07 -11.54 -6.02
C ASP A 465 -61.24 -10.29 -6.46
N ALA A 466 -60.60 -10.51 -7.62
CA ALA A 466 -60.69 -9.75 -8.88
C ALA A 466 -59.96 -8.39 -9.13
N SER A 467 -58.94 -8.50 -10.02
CA SER A 467 -58.73 -7.71 -11.26
C SER A 467 -57.96 -6.36 -11.24
N PRO A 468 -57.30 -5.99 -12.37
CA PRO A 468 -55.87 -5.66 -12.36
C PRO A 468 -55.53 -4.23 -12.86
N ASN A 469 -54.22 -3.96 -12.89
CA ASN A 469 -53.51 -2.83 -13.51
C ASN A 469 -53.54 -1.48 -12.77
N ARG A 470 -52.38 -1.13 -12.20
CA ARG A 470 -51.73 0.18 -12.36
C ARG A 470 -50.23 0.05 -12.06
N ARG A 471 -49.41 0.22 -13.10
CA ARG A 471 -47.95 0.29 -12.98
C ARG A 471 -47.61 1.70 -12.51
N SER A 472 -47.11 1.85 -11.29
CA SER A 472 -46.48 3.07 -10.81
C SER A 472 -44.96 2.94 -10.95
N VAL A 473 -44.37 3.83 -11.75
CA VAL A 473 -42.91 4.03 -11.75
C VAL A 473 -42.61 4.92 -10.56
N SER A 474 -41.99 4.35 -9.53
CA SER A 474 -41.54 5.12 -8.37
C SER A 474 -40.42 6.07 -8.77
N PRO A 475 -40.44 7.34 -8.32
CA PRO A 475 -39.35 8.28 -8.57
C PRO A 475 -38.04 7.79 -7.93
N ARG A 476 -36.89 8.14 -8.53
CA ARG A 476 -35.57 7.78 -8.02
C ARG A 476 -35.42 8.24 -6.56
N PRO A 477 -34.94 7.39 -5.64
CA PRO A 477 -34.80 7.79 -4.24
C PRO A 477 -33.59 8.72 -4.06
N GLY A 478 -33.81 10.01 -4.33
CA GLY A 478 -33.07 11.17 -3.84
C GLY A 478 -34.02 12.31 -3.42
N SER A 479 -35.32 12.03 -3.43
CA SER A 479 -36.40 13.00 -3.24
C SER A 479 -36.68 13.23 -1.75
N SER A 480 -35.99 14.19 -1.14
CA SER A 480 -36.38 14.76 0.16
C SER A 480 -35.81 16.17 0.31
N ALA A 481 -36.51 17.17 -0.25
CA ALA A 481 -36.60 18.55 0.28
C ALA A 481 -37.37 19.45 -0.69
N ALA A 482 -38.70 19.41 -0.65
CA ALA A 482 -39.57 20.54 -1.01
C ALA A 482 -41.00 20.20 -0.56
N GLY A 483 -41.30 20.49 0.71
CA GLY A 483 -42.64 20.33 1.28
C GLY A 483 -42.81 21.29 2.43
N SER A 484 -43.13 22.54 2.11
CA SER A 484 -43.52 23.54 3.11
C SER A 484 -44.84 23.12 3.74
N SER A 485 -44.82 22.75 5.03
CA SER A 485 -46.02 22.51 5.82
C SER A 485 -46.80 23.82 6.01
N SER A 486 -47.97 23.93 5.38
CA SER A 486 -49.00 24.87 5.80
C SER A 486 -50.23 24.08 6.27
N GLY A 487 -50.23 23.77 7.57
CA GLY A 487 -51.41 23.28 8.26
C GLY A 487 -52.36 24.45 8.54
N ALA A 488 -53.50 24.48 7.85
CA ALA A 488 -54.56 25.43 8.07
C ALA A 488 -55.20 25.26 9.46
N GLN A 489 -55.20 26.32 10.27
CA GLN A 489 -56.17 26.49 11.35
C GLN A 489 -57.19 27.55 10.94
N LYS A 490 -58.44 27.12 10.81
CA LYS A 490 -59.63 27.97 10.68
C LYS A 490 -59.75 28.92 11.88
N ARG A 491 -59.77 30.23 11.65
CA ARG A 491 -60.50 31.22 12.46
C ARG A 491 -61.10 32.30 11.57
N SER A 492 -62.27 32.78 11.96
CA SER A 492 -63.21 33.63 11.23
C SER A 492 -62.84 35.12 11.16
N SER A 493 -63.52 35.84 10.24
CA SER A 493 -63.78 37.31 10.17
C SER A 493 -62.54 38.21 10.02
N THR A 494 -62.46 39.23 9.16
CA THR A 494 -63.44 40.19 8.60
C THR A 494 -62.80 40.85 7.36
N GLU A 495 -63.60 41.44 6.46
CA GLU A 495 -63.16 42.20 5.28
C GLU A 495 -62.24 43.39 5.63
N GLN A 496 -61.18 43.62 4.84
CA GLN A 496 -60.73 44.96 4.43
C GLN A 496 -59.70 44.91 3.29
N GLU A 497 -60.02 45.64 2.24
CA GLU A 497 -59.27 45.84 0.99
C GLU A 497 -58.20 46.93 1.20
N VAL A 498 -56.89 46.62 1.04
CA VAL A 498 -55.84 47.66 0.92
C VAL A 498 -54.69 47.23 -0.02
N HIS A 499 -54.41 48.12 -0.96
CA HIS A 499 -53.36 48.20 -1.99
C HIS A 499 -52.03 47.44 -1.82
N LEU A 500 -51.63 46.79 -2.92
CA LEU A 500 -50.25 46.43 -3.27
C LEU A 500 -49.40 47.66 -3.64
N PRO A 501 -48.11 47.70 -3.24
CA PRO A 501 -47.08 48.41 -3.99
C PRO A 501 -46.10 47.42 -4.67
N PRO A 502 -45.49 47.78 -5.82
CA PRO A 502 -44.66 46.88 -6.60
C PRO A 502 -43.20 46.83 -6.10
N LYS A 503 -42.63 45.62 -6.17
CA LYS A 503 -41.22 45.25 -6.41
C LYS A 503 -40.13 46.02 -5.61
N LYS A 504 -39.61 45.35 -4.58
CA LYS A 504 -38.16 45.34 -4.32
C LYS A 504 -37.65 43.90 -4.46
N ARG A 505 -36.79 43.67 -5.45
CA ARG A 505 -35.87 42.51 -5.47
C ARG A 505 -35.13 42.52 -4.14
N LEU A 506 -35.43 41.56 -3.27
CA LEU A 506 -34.57 41.23 -2.15
C LEU A 506 -33.22 40.82 -2.74
N ARG A 507 -32.23 41.72 -2.68
CA ARG A 507 -30.83 41.32 -2.71
C ARG A 507 -30.64 40.40 -1.51
N MET A 508 -30.70 39.09 -1.73
CA MET A 508 -30.28 38.13 -0.72
C MET A 508 -28.79 38.37 -0.50
N ASN A 509 -28.42 38.70 0.75
CA ASN A 509 -27.03 38.69 1.18
C ASN A 509 -26.44 37.32 0.86
N GLU A 510 -25.31 37.29 0.14
CA GLU A 510 -24.47 36.10 -0.11
C GLU A 510 -23.81 35.62 1.20
N ALA A 511 -24.62 35.09 2.12
CA ALA A 511 -24.10 34.17 3.13
C ALA A 511 -23.69 32.89 2.40
N ALA A 512 -22.45 32.41 2.61
CA ALA A 512 -22.04 31.14 2.02
C ALA A 512 -22.99 30.03 2.47
N PHE A 513 -23.44 29.23 1.51
CA PHE A 513 -24.41 28.15 1.73
C PHE A 513 -23.84 27.01 2.60
N LEU A 514 -22.51 26.84 2.56
CA LEU A 514 -21.75 25.99 3.48
C LEU A 514 -21.55 26.71 4.82
N ARG A 515 -21.64 25.97 5.93
CA ARG A 515 -21.26 26.51 7.25
C ARG A 515 -19.77 26.83 7.24
N ARG A 516 -19.43 28.12 7.14
CA ARG A 516 -18.04 28.60 7.07
C ARG A 516 -17.18 28.14 8.25
N ASP A 517 -17.81 27.92 9.40
CA ASP A 517 -17.12 27.53 10.64
C ASP A 517 -17.09 26.00 10.86
N SER A 518 -17.62 25.19 9.93
CA SER A 518 -17.69 23.73 10.08
C SER A 518 -16.55 23.05 9.33
N PHE A 519 -15.64 22.42 10.06
CA PHE A 519 -14.51 21.67 9.52
C PHE A 519 -14.97 20.51 8.64
N ILE A 520 -16.04 19.79 9.03
CA ILE A 520 -16.64 18.74 8.20
C ILE A 520 -17.06 19.29 6.84
N ASP A 521 -17.71 20.46 6.82
CA ASP A 521 -18.18 21.06 5.56
C ASP A 521 -17.01 21.65 4.75
N SER A 522 -15.94 22.09 5.40
CA SER A 522 -14.72 22.57 4.73
C SER A 522 -13.96 21.47 3.98
N MET A 523 -14.14 20.20 4.38
CA MET A 523 -13.42 19.05 3.85
C MET A 523 -14.29 18.22 2.91
N PHE A 524 -15.49 17.86 3.35
CA PHE A 524 -16.42 16.95 2.66
C PHE A 524 -17.63 17.67 2.07
N GLY A 525 -17.85 18.94 2.42
CA GLY A 525 -19.01 19.70 1.98
C GLY A 525 -18.92 20.16 0.53
N GLY A 526 -19.98 19.93 -0.22
CA GLY A 526 -20.20 20.52 -1.55
C GLY A 526 -21.60 21.12 -1.66
N VAL A 527 -21.86 21.81 -2.76
CA VAL A 527 -23.17 22.43 -3.06
C VAL A 527 -23.71 21.88 -4.36
N LEU A 528 -24.90 21.29 -4.31
CA LEU A 528 -25.71 20.91 -5.47
C LEU A 528 -26.55 22.10 -5.91
N LEU A 529 -26.73 22.23 -7.22
CA LEU A 529 -27.66 23.13 -7.86
C LEU A 529 -28.70 22.31 -8.61
N THR A 530 -29.93 22.26 -8.11
CA THR A 530 -31.06 21.64 -8.79
C THR A 530 -31.77 22.69 -9.64
N ARG A 531 -31.94 22.41 -10.93
CA ARG A 531 -32.72 23.23 -11.86
C ARG A 531 -33.95 22.47 -12.30
N VAL A 532 -35.12 23.11 -12.18
CA VAL A 532 -36.39 22.60 -12.74
C VAL A 532 -36.90 23.59 -13.77
N GLU A 533 -37.04 23.17 -15.02
CA GLU A 533 -37.51 23.98 -16.14
C GLU A 533 -38.88 23.50 -16.62
N CYS A 534 -39.89 24.37 -16.57
CA CYS A 534 -41.23 24.03 -17.07
C CYS A 534 -41.22 23.88 -18.60
N THR A 535 -41.84 22.82 -19.13
CA THR A 535 -41.83 22.60 -20.59
C THR A 535 -42.79 23.51 -21.35
N GLU A 536 -43.78 24.10 -20.68
CA GLU A 536 -44.78 24.97 -21.31
C GLU A 536 -44.34 26.43 -21.38
N CYS A 537 -43.86 26.99 -20.26
CA CYS A 537 -43.50 28.42 -20.18
C CYS A 537 -41.98 28.68 -20.16
N HIS A 538 -41.17 27.62 -20.13
CA HIS A 538 -39.70 27.68 -20.06
C HIS A 538 -39.11 28.44 -18.86
N SER A 539 -39.94 28.75 -17.86
CA SER A 539 -39.44 29.32 -16.61
C SER A 539 -38.64 28.28 -15.83
N SER A 540 -37.50 28.70 -15.30
CA SER A 540 -36.59 27.85 -14.54
C SER A 540 -36.60 28.24 -13.07
N SER A 541 -36.80 27.27 -12.18
CA SER A 541 -36.52 27.41 -10.75
C SER A 541 -35.18 26.77 -10.41
N LEU A 542 -34.47 27.37 -9.45
CA LEU A 542 -33.19 26.91 -8.95
C LEU A 542 -33.27 26.71 -7.43
N SER A 543 -32.82 25.56 -6.94
CA SER A 543 -32.59 25.32 -5.52
C SER A 543 -31.16 24.86 -5.29
N ARG A 544 -30.61 25.22 -4.13
CA ARG A 544 -29.27 24.79 -3.69
C ARG A 544 -29.41 23.87 -2.49
N ASP A 545 -28.59 22.85 -2.42
CA ASP A 545 -28.55 21.88 -1.31
C ASP A 545 -27.11 21.53 -0.97
N VAL A 546 -26.79 21.42 0.34
CA VAL A 546 -25.47 20.99 0.79
C VAL A 546 -25.43 19.47 0.78
N PHE A 547 -24.33 18.91 0.29
CA PHE A 547 -24.06 17.47 0.36
C PHE A 547 -22.71 17.18 0.99
N ARG A 548 -22.56 15.96 1.52
CA ARG A 548 -21.29 15.40 2.02
C ARG A 548 -20.94 14.08 1.36
N ASP A 549 -21.98 13.35 0.96
CA ASP A 549 -21.93 12.18 0.11
C ASP A 549 -22.87 12.35 -1.08
N LEU A 550 -22.54 11.70 -2.19
CA LEU A 550 -23.44 11.52 -3.32
C LEU A 550 -23.91 10.07 -3.36
N GLN A 551 -25.23 9.87 -3.30
CA GLN A 551 -25.83 8.55 -3.34
C GLN A 551 -26.18 8.18 -4.78
N LEU A 552 -25.35 7.32 -5.38
CA LEU A 552 -25.42 6.97 -6.80
C LEU A 552 -26.30 5.75 -7.03
N ALA A 553 -27.32 5.91 -7.87
CA ALA A 553 -28.23 4.84 -8.28
C ALA A 553 -27.81 4.24 -9.62
N PHE A 554 -28.12 2.96 -9.82
CA PHE A 554 -27.84 2.26 -11.08
C PHE A 554 -28.93 2.53 -12.11
N PRO A 555 -28.57 2.87 -13.36
CA PRO A 555 -29.54 2.97 -14.44
C PRO A 555 -30.09 1.59 -14.82
N GLU A 556 -31.36 1.52 -15.19
CA GLU A 556 -31.95 0.31 -15.78
C GLU A 556 -31.33 0.09 -17.17
N LYS A 557 -30.37 -0.84 -17.26
CA LYS A 557 -29.69 -1.22 -18.50
C LYS A 557 -29.80 -2.74 -18.71
N PRO A 558 -29.61 -3.25 -19.95
CA PRO A 558 -29.66 -4.68 -20.24
C PRO A 558 -28.69 -5.49 -19.37
N GLU A 559 -29.06 -6.72 -19.05
CA GLU A 559 -28.19 -7.65 -18.33
C GLU A 559 -26.84 -7.81 -19.07
N GLY A 560 -25.74 -7.72 -18.32
CA GLY A 560 -24.37 -7.80 -18.86
C GLY A 560 -23.71 -6.45 -19.17
N TRP A 561 -24.40 -5.32 -19.03
CA TRP A 561 -23.78 -4.00 -19.12
C TRP A 561 -22.81 -3.77 -17.95
N GLN A 562 -21.53 -3.47 -18.23
CA GLN A 562 -20.57 -3.11 -17.20
C GLN A 562 -20.76 -1.64 -16.78
N HIS A 563 -21.13 -1.42 -15.53
CA HIS A 563 -21.23 -0.07 -14.97
C HIS A 563 -19.84 0.45 -14.60
N ASN A 564 -19.64 1.76 -14.61
CA ASN A 564 -18.45 2.38 -14.02
C ASN A 564 -18.84 3.63 -13.23
N VAL A 565 -17.99 4.05 -12.31
CA VAL A 565 -18.28 5.14 -11.35
C VAL A 565 -18.52 6.45 -12.08
N GLN A 566 -17.74 6.75 -13.13
CA GLN A 566 -17.91 7.96 -13.94
C GLN A 566 -19.31 8.03 -14.58
N ASN A 567 -19.77 6.94 -15.17
CA ASN A 567 -21.10 6.83 -15.77
C ASN A 567 -22.23 7.00 -14.73
N LEU A 568 -22.01 6.55 -13.48
CA LEU A 568 -22.98 6.74 -12.40
C LEU A 568 -23.08 8.21 -11.96
N LEU A 569 -21.97 8.94 -11.94
CA LEU A 569 -21.94 10.38 -11.67
C LEU A 569 -22.63 11.18 -12.78
N GLU A 570 -22.39 10.82 -14.04
CA GLU A 570 -23.07 11.41 -15.19
C GLU A 570 -24.57 11.13 -15.17
N TYR A 571 -24.96 9.90 -14.81
CA TYR A 571 -26.35 9.53 -14.64
C TYR A 571 -27.04 10.28 -13.49
N TYR A 572 -26.32 10.53 -12.39
CA TYR A 572 -26.79 11.35 -11.27
C TYR A 572 -27.08 12.79 -11.71
N CYS A 573 -26.25 13.37 -12.58
CA CYS A 573 -26.41 14.74 -13.08
C CYS A 573 -27.27 14.85 -14.37
N SER A 574 -27.74 13.72 -14.90
CA SER A 574 -28.55 13.70 -16.13
C SER A 574 -29.93 14.33 -15.91
N LYS A 575 -30.49 14.88 -16.98
CA LYS A 575 -31.84 15.45 -17.00
C LYS A 575 -32.88 14.35 -16.83
N GLU A 576 -33.87 14.59 -15.98
CA GLU A 576 -35.05 13.75 -15.79
C GLU A 576 -36.34 14.51 -16.10
N ARG A 577 -37.35 13.81 -16.59
CA ARG A 577 -38.66 14.38 -16.89
C ARG A 577 -39.63 14.16 -15.74
N LEU A 578 -40.27 15.23 -15.30
CA LEU A 578 -41.32 15.28 -14.31
C LEU A 578 -42.66 15.28 -15.05
N THR A 579 -43.35 14.14 -15.10
CA THR A 579 -44.62 13.95 -15.84
C THR A 579 -45.62 13.12 -15.03
N GLY A 580 -46.89 13.12 -15.46
CA GLY A 580 -47.95 12.33 -14.83
C GLY A 580 -48.17 12.70 -13.35
N GLU A 581 -48.08 11.73 -12.45
CA GLU A 581 -48.23 11.96 -11.00
C GLU A 581 -47.07 12.78 -10.39
N ASN A 582 -45.94 12.91 -11.12
CA ASN A 582 -44.76 13.66 -10.67
C ASN A 582 -44.66 15.06 -11.32
N GLN A 583 -45.76 15.61 -11.83
CA GLN A 583 -45.76 16.95 -12.45
C GLN A 583 -45.30 18.05 -11.49
N TYR A 584 -44.63 19.05 -12.03
CA TYR A 584 -44.13 20.22 -11.31
C TYR A 584 -45.20 21.30 -11.18
N GLU A 585 -45.43 21.80 -9.97
CA GLU A 585 -46.31 22.94 -9.75
C GLU A 585 -45.63 24.25 -10.19
N CYS A 586 -45.89 24.65 -11.43
CA CYS A 586 -45.28 25.84 -12.00
C CYS A 586 -46.02 27.10 -11.53
N ARG A 587 -45.28 28.00 -10.85
CA ARG A 587 -45.81 29.28 -10.37
C ARG A 587 -46.27 30.22 -11.49
N ASP A 588 -45.56 30.23 -12.61
CA ASP A 588 -45.87 31.11 -13.74
C ASP A 588 -47.06 30.60 -14.57
N CYS A 589 -47.24 29.28 -14.63
CA CYS A 589 -48.42 28.67 -15.26
C CYS A 589 -49.63 28.56 -14.33
N GLY A 590 -49.43 28.72 -13.01
CA GLY A 590 -50.49 28.59 -11.99
C GLY A 590 -51.03 27.17 -11.81
N GLY A 591 -50.22 26.12 -12.06
CA GLY A 591 -50.68 24.74 -11.91
C GLY A 591 -49.63 23.67 -12.24
N LEU A 592 -50.03 22.39 -12.11
CA LEU A 592 -49.19 21.23 -12.42
C LEU A 592 -48.88 21.17 -13.92
N ARG A 593 -47.60 21.04 -14.25
CA ARG A 593 -47.05 20.99 -15.59
C ARG A 593 -45.93 19.98 -15.69
N ASP A 594 -45.72 19.49 -16.91
CA ASP A 594 -44.52 18.74 -17.21
C ASP A 594 -43.29 19.66 -17.09
N ALA A 595 -42.19 19.11 -16.57
CA ALA A 595 -40.96 19.85 -16.37
C ALA A 595 -39.74 18.96 -16.56
N GLU A 596 -38.59 19.58 -16.75
CA GLU A 596 -37.30 18.91 -16.79
C GLU A 596 -36.48 19.29 -15.56
N ARG A 597 -36.09 18.30 -14.76
CA ARG A 597 -35.24 18.46 -13.59
C ARG A 597 -33.81 18.01 -13.91
N SER A 598 -32.82 18.79 -13.48
CA SER A 598 -31.40 18.43 -13.56
C SER A 598 -30.67 18.85 -12.30
N VAL A 599 -29.61 18.13 -11.96
CA VAL A 599 -28.75 18.42 -10.81
C VAL A 599 -27.33 18.65 -11.32
N LEU A 600 -26.71 19.73 -10.88
CA LEU A 600 -25.33 20.09 -11.19
C LEU A 600 -24.55 20.31 -9.89
N ILE A 601 -23.23 20.21 -9.95
CA ILE A 601 -22.37 20.50 -8.80
C ILE A 601 -21.85 21.93 -8.93
N GLU A 602 -22.25 22.81 -8.02
CA GLU A 602 -21.84 24.22 -7.97
C GLU A 602 -20.54 24.40 -7.20
N THR A 603 -20.36 23.69 -6.08
CA THR A 603 -19.13 23.70 -5.28
C THR A 603 -18.68 22.28 -5.01
N THR A 604 -17.42 21.99 -5.33
CA THR A 604 -16.82 20.66 -5.16
C THR A 604 -16.11 20.51 -3.79
N PRO A 605 -16.25 19.35 -3.11
CA PRO A 605 -15.57 19.09 -1.83
C PRO A 605 -14.08 18.77 -2.03
N LYS A 606 -13.23 18.92 -1.01
CA LYS A 606 -11.83 18.45 -1.10
C LYS A 606 -11.76 16.92 -1.15
N TYR A 607 -12.63 16.28 -0.36
CA TYR A 607 -12.77 14.84 -0.28
C TYR A 607 -14.21 14.47 -0.66
N LEU A 608 -14.37 13.75 -1.76
CA LEU A 608 -15.63 13.31 -2.31
C LEU A 608 -15.97 11.90 -1.80
N ILE A 609 -17.15 11.75 -1.22
CA ILE A 609 -17.67 10.46 -0.77
C ILE A 609 -18.81 10.04 -1.70
N LEU A 610 -18.70 8.86 -2.29
CA LEU A 610 -19.73 8.29 -3.16
C LEU A 610 -20.29 7.04 -2.50
N VAL A 611 -21.61 7.01 -2.27
CA VAL A 611 -22.33 5.84 -1.75
C VAL A 611 -23.06 5.18 -2.89
N LEU A 612 -22.69 3.93 -3.20
CA LEU A 612 -23.26 3.16 -4.29
C LEU A 612 -24.51 2.44 -3.80
N LYS A 613 -25.69 2.83 -4.29
CA LYS A 613 -26.98 2.19 -3.95
C LYS A 613 -27.12 0.86 -4.67
N ASN A 614 -26.35 -0.13 -4.23
CA ASN A 614 -26.32 -1.48 -4.77
C ASN A 614 -27.57 -2.29 -4.38
N PHE A 615 -28.76 -1.69 -4.37
CA PHE A 615 -29.99 -2.38 -4.02
C PHE A 615 -31.18 -1.91 -4.84
N LYS A 616 -32.06 -2.87 -5.11
CA LYS A 616 -33.30 -2.66 -5.83
C LYS A 616 -34.44 -3.25 -5.02
N PHE A 617 -35.49 -2.46 -4.81
CA PHE A 617 -36.74 -2.98 -4.27
C PHE A 617 -37.51 -3.68 -5.39
N GLU A 618 -37.95 -4.91 -5.14
CA GLU A 618 -38.82 -5.66 -6.04
C GLU A 618 -40.27 -5.59 -5.55
N PRO A 619 -41.12 -4.71 -6.14
CA PRO A 619 -42.44 -4.43 -5.57
C PRO A 619 -43.38 -5.64 -5.54
N LYS A 620 -43.18 -6.60 -6.44
CA LYS A 620 -43.99 -7.81 -6.51
C LYS A 620 -43.74 -8.76 -5.35
N LEU A 621 -42.47 -8.87 -4.94
CA LEU A 621 -42.04 -9.76 -3.87
C LEU A 621 -41.96 -9.04 -2.52
N GLN A 622 -42.05 -7.70 -2.51
CA GLN A 622 -41.87 -6.87 -1.32
C GLN A 622 -40.50 -7.11 -0.63
N VAL A 623 -39.50 -7.51 -1.42
CA VAL A 623 -38.13 -7.74 -0.94
C VAL A 623 -37.17 -6.75 -1.59
N GLN A 624 -36.12 -6.38 -0.86
CA GLN A 624 -34.98 -5.69 -1.44
C GLN A 624 -33.90 -6.70 -1.84
N THR A 625 -33.36 -6.55 -3.05
CA THR A 625 -32.28 -7.41 -3.55
C THR A 625 -31.01 -6.60 -3.75
N LYS A 626 -29.88 -7.18 -3.37
CA LYS A 626 -28.56 -6.59 -3.61
C LYS A 626 -28.22 -6.73 -5.10
N LEU A 627 -27.84 -5.62 -5.73
CA LEU A 627 -27.33 -5.57 -7.08
C LEU A 627 -25.88 -6.05 -7.10
N MET A 628 -25.63 -7.18 -7.77
CA MET A 628 -24.32 -7.84 -7.88
C MET A 628 -23.69 -7.69 -9.27
N HIS A 629 -24.06 -6.65 -10.01
CA HIS A 629 -23.54 -6.43 -11.37
C HIS A 629 -22.02 -6.18 -11.35
N SER A 630 -21.35 -6.59 -12.42
CA SER A 630 -19.94 -6.22 -12.66
C SER A 630 -19.81 -4.70 -12.78
N MET A 631 -18.89 -4.12 -12.01
CA MET A 631 -18.62 -2.69 -12.00
C MET A 631 -17.12 -2.46 -12.15
N PHE A 632 -16.76 -1.52 -13.01
CA PHE A 632 -15.41 -1.01 -13.16
C PHE A 632 -15.23 0.24 -12.32
N TYR A 633 -14.24 0.24 -11.44
CA TYR A 633 -13.92 1.37 -10.58
C TYR A 633 -12.85 2.21 -11.25
N ASN A 634 -13.17 3.50 -11.40
CA ASN A 634 -12.25 4.45 -12.02
C ASN A 634 -11.21 4.89 -10.98
N HIS A 635 -9.92 4.76 -11.30
CA HIS A 635 -8.84 5.35 -10.50
C HIS A 635 -9.06 6.86 -10.33
N THR A 636 -9.44 7.54 -11.41
CA THR A 636 -9.81 8.95 -11.40
C THR A 636 -11.22 9.19 -11.92
N VAL A 637 -11.95 10.13 -11.30
CA VAL A 637 -13.27 10.59 -11.75
C VAL A 637 -13.29 12.10 -11.89
N THR A 638 -14.20 12.60 -12.73
CA THR A 638 -14.44 14.03 -12.91
C THR A 638 -15.88 14.36 -12.59
N LEU A 639 -16.08 15.32 -11.68
CA LEU A 639 -17.40 15.80 -11.30
C LEU A 639 -18.02 16.68 -12.40
N PRO A 640 -19.31 16.51 -12.73
CA PRO A 640 -20.01 17.41 -13.65
C PRO A 640 -20.31 18.76 -12.97
N THR A 641 -19.36 19.70 -13.06
CA THR A 641 -19.49 21.03 -12.45
C THR A 641 -20.15 22.05 -13.36
N VAL A 642 -20.70 23.12 -12.78
CA VAL A 642 -21.04 24.34 -13.53
C VAL A 642 -19.73 24.93 -14.11
N ARG A 643 -19.76 25.49 -15.33
CA ARG A 643 -18.62 25.87 -16.20
C ARG A 643 -17.49 26.74 -15.57
N SER A 644 -17.59 27.16 -14.30
CA SER A 644 -16.62 27.99 -13.58
C SER A 644 -15.67 27.25 -12.63
N GLN A 645 -15.72 25.91 -12.53
CA GLN A 645 -14.86 25.11 -11.61
C GLN A 645 -14.11 23.95 -12.28
N ALA A 646 -13.77 24.07 -13.58
CA ALA A 646 -13.07 23.00 -14.31
C ALA A 646 -11.75 22.58 -13.64
N ASP A 647 -11.05 23.51 -12.97
CA ASP A 647 -9.77 23.25 -12.30
C ASP A 647 -9.88 22.39 -11.01
N HIS A 648 -11.09 22.26 -10.45
CA HIS A 648 -11.35 21.55 -9.18
C HIS A 648 -12.36 20.40 -9.33
N ALA A 649 -12.42 19.81 -10.53
CA ALA A 649 -13.38 18.76 -10.85
C ALA A 649 -12.80 17.34 -10.84
N ALA A 650 -11.47 17.19 -10.88
CA ALA A 650 -10.79 15.90 -10.97
C ALA A 650 -10.45 15.32 -9.59
N TYR A 651 -10.67 14.02 -9.43
CA TYR A 651 -10.42 13.29 -8.18
C TYR A 651 -9.74 11.95 -8.43
N ALA A 652 -8.93 11.51 -7.48
CA ALA A 652 -8.29 10.20 -7.44
C ALA A 652 -8.83 9.35 -6.27
N LEU A 653 -9.09 8.07 -6.52
CA LEU A 653 -9.55 7.10 -5.52
C LEU A 653 -8.43 6.83 -4.52
N TYR A 654 -8.76 6.80 -3.22
CA TYR A 654 -7.78 6.44 -2.19
C TYR A 654 -8.33 5.49 -1.13
N ALA A 655 -9.65 5.34 -1.00
CA ALA A 655 -10.22 4.30 -0.14
C ALA A 655 -11.58 3.83 -0.66
N ALA A 656 -11.92 2.58 -0.33
CA ALA A 656 -13.18 1.95 -0.67
C ALA A 656 -13.61 1.02 0.47
N VAL A 657 -14.82 1.22 0.97
CA VAL A 657 -15.50 0.28 1.87
C VAL A 657 -16.24 -0.75 1.02
N ILE A 658 -15.96 -2.03 1.22
CA ILE A 658 -16.55 -3.14 0.50
C ILE A 658 -17.55 -3.86 1.39
N HIS A 659 -18.71 -4.20 0.83
CA HIS A 659 -19.70 -5.05 1.46
C HIS A 659 -19.67 -6.46 0.84
N ALA A 660 -19.18 -7.44 1.60
CA ALA A 660 -19.20 -8.85 1.27
C ALA A 660 -20.46 -9.52 1.82
N GLY A 661 -21.35 -9.96 0.95
CA GLY A 661 -22.63 -10.57 1.33
C GLY A 661 -23.60 -10.61 0.15
N THR A 662 -24.59 -11.50 0.21
CA THR A 662 -25.59 -11.65 -0.85
C THR A 662 -26.90 -10.91 -0.56
N THR A 663 -27.12 -10.51 0.68
CA THR A 663 -28.32 -9.77 1.11
C THR A 663 -27.95 -8.36 1.60
N LEU A 664 -28.97 -7.60 2.00
CA LEU A 664 -28.81 -6.25 2.57
C LEU A 664 -28.70 -6.30 4.09
N ASP A 665 -29.47 -7.20 4.70
CA ASP A 665 -29.55 -7.34 6.16
C ASP A 665 -28.43 -8.22 6.74
N SER A 666 -27.64 -8.88 5.87
CA SER A 666 -26.56 -9.75 6.28
C SER A 666 -25.33 -9.64 5.36
N GLY A 667 -24.20 -9.31 5.95
CA GLY A 667 -22.90 -9.34 5.28
C GLY A 667 -21.75 -8.90 6.20
N HIS A 668 -20.64 -8.53 5.58
CA HIS A 668 -19.41 -8.14 6.25
C HIS A 668 -18.77 -6.95 5.53
N TYR A 669 -18.34 -5.95 6.31
CA TYR A 669 -17.67 -4.76 5.78
C TYR A 669 -16.17 -4.80 6.04
N TYR A 670 -15.39 -4.40 5.03
CA TYR A 670 -13.94 -4.18 5.15
C TYR A 670 -13.51 -3.03 4.25
N THR A 671 -12.31 -2.50 4.45
CA THR A 671 -11.81 -1.33 3.72
C THR A 671 -10.54 -1.64 2.96
N LEU A 672 -10.50 -1.32 1.67
CA LEU A 672 -9.26 -1.18 0.91
C LEU A 672 -8.88 0.30 0.90
N ALA A 673 -7.66 0.64 1.32
CA ALA A 673 -7.23 2.03 1.42
C ALA A 673 -5.73 2.21 1.14
N LYS A 674 -5.41 3.30 0.46
CA LYS A 674 -4.06 3.77 0.17
C LYS A 674 -3.56 4.63 1.33
N ASP A 675 -2.44 4.21 1.92
CA ASP A 675 -1.79 4.89 3.04
C ASP A 675 -0.28 4.94 2.77
N ASN A 676 0.29 6.15 2.75
CA ASN A 676 1.70 6.42 2.40
C ASN A 676 2.09 5.72 1.08
N ASP A 677 1.28 5.96 0.06
CA ASP A 677 1.37 5.37 -1.28
C ASP A 677 1.23 3.85 -1.42
N LEU A 678 0.94 3.15 -0.33
CA LEU A 678 0.76 1.69 -0.32
C LEU A 678 -0.68 1.31 -0.01
N TRP A 679 -1.24 0.38 -0.79
CA TRP A 679 -2.58 -0.14 -0.58
C TRP A 679 -2.60 -1.22 0.51
N HIS A 680 -3.61 -1.14 1.38
CA HIS A 680 -3.81 -2.07 2.48
C HIS A 680 -5.28 -2.50 2.53
N MET A 681 -5.52 -3.73 2.95
CA MET A 681 -6.85 -4.24 3.30
C MET A 681 -7.00 -4.25 4.82
N TYR A 682 -7.94 -3.47 5.32
CA TYR A 682 -8.34 -3.39 6.72
C TYR A 682 -9.61 -4.21 6.91
N ASN A 683 -9.44 -5.43 7.43
CA ASN A 683 -10.52 -6.37 7.70
C ASN A 683 -10.59 -6.60 9.22
N ASP A 684 -11.36 -5.76 9.89
CA ASP A 684 -11.44 -5.71 11.35
C ASP A 684 -10.05 -5.69 12.00
N ASP A 685 -9.69 -6.73 12.75
CA ASP A 685 -8.45 -6.80 13.52
C ASP A 685 -7.25 -7.29 12.71
N VAL A 686 -7.47 -7.61 11.43
CA VAL A 686 -6.44 -8.04 10.49
C VAL A 686 -6.21 -6.97 9.44
N VAL A 687 -4.95 -6.54 9.32
CA VAL A 687 -4.51 -5.66 8.23
C VAL A 687 -3.49 -6.39 7.38
N SER A 688 -3.67 -6.39 6.07
CA SER A 688 -2.76 -7.00 5.11
C SER A 688 -2.42 -6.04 3.96
N ALA A 689 -1.31 -6.28 3.28
CA ALA A 689 -1.00 -5.58 2.03
C ALA A 689 -2.07 -5.88 0.98
N ALA A 690 -2.36 -4.90 0.12
CA ALA A 690 -3.30 -5.02 -0.98
C ALA A 690 -2.80 -4.25 -2.21
N ASP A 691 -3.53 -4.37 -3.31
CA ASP A 691 -3.30 -3.62 -4.54
C ASP A 691 -4.64 -2.99 -5.01
N GLU A 692 -4.59 -1.81 -5.63
CA GLU A 692 -5.77 -1.14 -6.15
C GLU A 692 -6.55 -2.01 -7.15
N ALA A 693 -5.84 -2.78 -7.98
CA ALA A 693 -6.43 -3.64 -9.01
C ALA A 693 -7.37 -4.69 -8.40
N GLN A 694 -7.23 -5.02 -7.11
CA GLN A 694 -8.15 -5.91 -6.40
C GLN A 694 -9.60 -5.41 -6.40
N LEU A 695 -9.83 -4.09 -6.45
CA LEU A 695 -11.18 -3.53 -6.54
C LEU A 695 -11.90 -3.99 -7.81
N ASN A 696 -11.21 -3.98 -8.94
CA ASN A 696 -11.76 -4.44 -10.21
C ASN A 696 -11.82 -5.98 -10.33
N GLY A 697 -11.13 -6.70 -9.43
CA GLY A 697 -11.09 -8.16 -9.34
C GLY A 697 -11.97 -8.77 -8.24
N LEU A 698 -12.86 -7.99 -7.62
CA LEU A 698 -13.72 -8.49 -6.54
C LEU A 698 -14.66 -9.59 -7.02
N ASN A 699 -14.95 -10.56 -6.14
CA ASN A 699 -15.95 -11.57 -6.39
C ASN A 699 -17.36 -10.96 -6.48
N ARG A 700 -18.32 -11.65 -7.12
CA ARG A 700 -19.69 -11.13 -7.29
C ARG A 700 -20.40 -10.81 -5.97
N SER A 701 -20.01 -11.46 -4.87
CA SER A 701 -20.60 -11.23 -3.55
C SER A 701 -20.02 -10.03 -2.79
N SER A 702 -18.89 -9.48 -3.24
CA SER A 702 -18.20 -8.36 -2.62
C SER A 702 -18.28 -7.15 -3.54
N THR A 703 -19.12 -6.19 -3.15
CA THR A 703 -19.31 -4.97 -3.93
C THR A 703 -18.87 -3.76 -3.11
N PRO A 704 -18.05 -2.86 -3.67
CA PRO A 704 -17.78 -1.56 -3.07
C PRO A 704 -19.08 -0.83 -2.82
N TYR A 705 -19.16 -0.26 -1.63
CA TYR A 705 -20.34 0.38 -1.11
C TYR A 705 -20.12 1.87 -0.90
N ILE A 706 -18.98 2.25 -0.33
CA ILE A 706 -18.59 3.65 -0.14
C ILE A 706 -17.23 3.85 -0.77
N LEU A 707 -17.11 4.81 -1.69
CA LEU A 707 -15.85 5.17 -2.34
C LEU A 707 -15.41 6.56 -1.87
N PHE A 708 -14.13 6.67 -1.54
CA PHE A 708 -13.51 7.91 -1.08
C PHE A 708 -12.51 8.38 -2.14
N TYR A 709 -12.80 9.56 -2.67
CA TYR A 709 -12.06 10.22 -3.72
C TYR A 709 -11.45 11.52 -3.17
N ARG A 710 -10.21 11.82 -3.53
CA ARG A 710 -9.50 13.05 -3.15
C ARG A 710 -9.33 13.91 -4.38
N ARG A 711 -9.60 15.21 -4.26
CA ARG A 711 -9.38 16.15 -5.36
C ARG A 711 -7.88 16.19 -5.71
N THR A 712 -7.54 16.21 -7.00
CA THR A 712 -6.15 15.99 -7.45
C THR A 712 -5.18 17.11 -7.07
N ASP A 713 -5.68 18.31 -6.80
CA ASP A 713 -4.93 19.49 -6.33
C ASP A 713 -4.65 19.47 -4.81
N ILE A 714 -5.22 18.51 -4.08
CA ILE A 714 -5.02 18.37 -2.64
C ILE A 714 -3.83 17.45 -2.38
N GLU A 715 -2.75 18.03 -1.86
CA GLU A 715 -1.60 17.30 -1.34
C GLU A 715 -1.94 16.66 0.00
N GLU A 716 -1.59 15.38 0.15
CA GLU A 716 -1.63 14.70 1.44
C GLU A 716 -0.35 14.99 2.22
N GLY A 717 -0.50 15.35 3.49
CA GLY A 717 0.60 15.29 4.45
C GLY A 717 0.78 13.88 5.00
N THR A 718 1.87 13.68 5.73
CA THR A 718 2.07 12.45 6.52
C THR A 718 1.21 12.48 7.79
N ALA A 719 1.01 11.31 8.42
CA ALA A 719 0.47 11.27 9.77
C ALA A 719 1.38 12.11 10.71
N PRO A 720 0.81 12.80 11.71
CA PRO A 720 1.62 13.51 12.70
C PRO A 720 2.47 12.51 13.48
N SER A 721 3.68 12.90 13.81
CA SER A 721 4.58 12.16 14.70
C SER A 721 4.05 12.14 16.14
N MET A 722 4.58 11.23 16.96
CA MET A 722 4.16 11.09 18.36
C MET A 722 4.43 12.38 19.15
N GLU A 723 5.51 13.08 18.83
CA GLU A 723 5.97 14.32 19.45
C GLU A 723 5.06 15.51 19.11
N GLU A 724 4.42 15.48 17.93
CA GLU A 724 3.48 16.51 17.49
C GLU A 724 2.11 16.39 18.15
N LEU A 725 1.79 15.23 18.74
CA LEU A 725 0.49 15.04 19.37
C LEU A 725 0.36 15.89 20.65
N PRO A 726 -0.86 16.36 20.99
CA PRO A 726 -1.15 16.98 22.27
C PRO A 726 -0.73 16.10 23.46
N PRO A 727 -0.16 16.65 24.55
CA PRO A 727 0.39 15.87 25.67
C PRO A 727 -0.58 14.83 26.26
N LYS A 728 -1.87 15.17 26.39
CA LYS A 728 -2.91 14.24 26.87
C LYS A 728 -3.09 13.02 25.97
N LEU A 729 -2.95 13.20 24.65
CA LEU A 729 -3.00 12.10 23.69
C LEU A 729 -1.72 11.28 23.73
N GLN A 730 -0.55 11.91 23.91
CA GLN A 730 0.71 11.20 24.13
C GLN A 730 0.62 10.26 25.34
N GLU A 731 0.21 10.79 26.49
CA GLU A 731 0.02 10.01 27.71
C GLU A 731 -0.98 8.85 27.50
N THR A 732 -2.08 9.11 26.79
CA THR A 732 -3.10 8.09 26.51
C THR A 732 -2.56 6.94 25.64
N VAL A 733 -1.74 7.26 24.62
CA VAL A 733 -1.10 6.25 23.76
C VAL A 733 -0.01 5.48 24.51
N MET A 734 0.86 6.18 25.25
CA MET A 734 1.93 5.57 26.03
C MET A 734 1.39 4.65 27.12
N ALA A 735 0.34 5.07 27.84
CA ALA A 735 -0.33 4.25 28.84
C ALA A 735 -0.94 2.97 28.23
N HIS A 736 -1.54 3.09 27.04
CA HIS A 736 -2.06 1.95 26.29
C HIS A 736 -0.94 0.97 25.89
N ASN A 737 0.15 1.48 25.32
CA ASN A 737 1.31 0.68 24.92
C ASN A 737 1.95 -0.02 26.12
N LYS A 738 2.12 0.68 27.25
CA LYS A 738 2.63 0.11 28.50
C LYS A 738 1.75 -1.04 28.99
N HIS A 739 0.44 -0.83 29.05
CA HIS A 739 -0.50 -1.88 29.47
C HIS A 739 -0.43 -3.12 28.57
N TYR A 740 -0.27 -2.94 27.26
CA TYR A 740 -0.08 -4.05 26.33
C TYR A 740 1.21 -4.83 26.61
N VAL A 741 2.34 -4.15 26.80
CA VAL A 741 3.62 -4.79 27.14
C VAL A 741 3.51 -5.58 28.44
N ASP A 742 2.90 -5.01 29.47
CA ASP A 742 2.69 -5.69 30.75
C ASP A 742 1.82 -6.94 30.61
N THR A 743 0.77 -6.87 29.78
CA THR A 743 -0.10 -8.01 29.47
C THR A 743 0.67 -9.13 28.76
N VAL A 744 1.47 -8.78 27.75
CA VAL A 744 2.32 -9.75 27.02
C VAL A 744 3.39 -10.37 27.93
N ARG A 745 4.00 -9.57 28.82
CA ARG A 745 4.97 -10.06 29.83
C ARG A 745 4.32 -11.07 30.77
N LYS A 746 3.13 -10.76 31.31
CA LYS A 746 2.37 -11.68 32.16
C LYS A 746 2.04 -12.98 31.44
N MET A 747 1.58 -12.91 30.19
CA MET A 747 1.28 -14.10 29.38
C MET A 747 2.52 -14.98 29.10
N ARG A 748 3.70 -14.38 28.95
CA ARG A 748 4.96 -15.14 28.78
C ARG A 748 5.42 -15.83 30.06
N LEU A 749 5.17 -15.22 31.22
CA LEU A 749 5.50 -15.79 32.53
C LEU A 749 4.56 -16.94 32.95
N THR A 750 3.36 -17.02 32.35
CA THR A 750 2.36 -18.07 32.61
C THR A 750 2.35 -19.20 31.58
N ARG A 751 3.30 -19.22 30.63
CA ARG A 751 3.45 -20.34 29.69
C ARG A 751 4.33 -21.42 30.34
N PRO A 752 3.84 -22.67 30.46
CA PRO A 752 4.59 -23.77 31.05
C PRO A 752 5.83 -24.15 30.23
#